data_AF-A0A7R9EW86-F1
#
_entry.id   AF-A0A7R9EW86-F1
#
_cell.length_a   1.000
_cell.length_b   1.000
_cell.length_c   1.000
_cell.angle_alpha   90.00
_cell.angle_beta   90.00
_cell.angle_gamma   90.00
#
_symmetry.space_group_name_H-M   'P 1'
#
loop_
_entity.id
_entity.type
_entity.pdbx_description
1 polymer ?
#
loop_
_entity_poly.entity_id
_entity_poly.type
_entity_poly.pdbx_seq_one_letter_code
_entity_poly.pdbx_strand_id
1 'polypeptide(L)'
;MCSQEIDELGKILSHVNLDIDGIEHLGAISEEELKNDQALRKDVESLQGPFTWDILETLENSTVKTISMFEDKQLNTEDEDTFQWCKFVLNLVLSYEYYHNSELTKSMGKLLDNERLLSTFTSKGVLEMFYQTTKEALYHVVYASLAYLHLNFHDVSATKNMLSRVTREEDMDNRCKAALSGTHAAFLMEYGYSGNIAAVKYLKMAVSLDPFQGEWKFLLGKCLVRIRHINSLSEVPSMEEFRALEEAVEMTKNPSYILFLAQTYGEAASSLASQNDNPESIHRSLNHMSERALALYKEALELAGECVYINIRCAKGFLKLRNQNLAKACITKALLLAPNNTMANHVAGKVFEQLDRNWERAKEFYLKAAENGAFGAYMDLFNLKYKGNCNYDALSDLQGLLEQFKELPRQEELLCQIGSYYLLFKNDFEKAFEYFKVVIEKNPGSDRLKAHKNMFLRGYKMCMNIYDVLCDEARLTLQNQSESSNQNRSLCQHIIFLCSEHSPDSLQRTPVSCQELWEKVAWKSTPRCVRERRSRDKTRGEPCRSRDSSSESCHTYSSNESKGTYHSLGSYPREKEQTGQRSRFYSNSESGLNDQKYRRQKSYDRRVVHEENWRKGPREMVGNKDYGATKAVTFDGEFVHPSSINNNYKNKNLKNCERNWRTGPRDFGQSVAQNYDRNTNSVSSDNLNLNQINSKSTDRYTRKEQHNNSASWRTRPENLGRRSISQ
;
A
#
# COMPACT_ATOMS: atom_id res chain seq x y z
N MET A 1 45.57 -5.22 13.53
CA MET A 1 45.92 -4.19 12.52
C MET A 1 47.42 -4.24 12.31
N CYS A 2 47.85 -4.30 11.06
CA CYS A 2 49.28 -4.31 10.73
C CYS A 2 49.86 -2.90 10.88
N SER A 3 51.13 -2.77 11.26
CA SER A 3 51.83 -1.48 11.48
C SER A 3 51.71 -0.49 10.30
N GLN A 4 51.45 -0.99 9.09
CA GLN A 4 51.25 -0.15 7.90
C GLN A 4 49.88 0.55 7.83
N GLU A 5 48.83 -0.04 8.42
CA GLU A 5 47.48 0.55 8.42
C GLU A 5 47.38 1.73 9.41
N ILE A 6 48.19 1.70 10.46
CA ILE A 6 48.31 2.77 11.46
C ILE A 6 49.01 3.99 10.85
N ASP A 7 50.04 3.78 10.03
CA ASP A 7 50.76 4.86 9.33
C ASP A 7 49.92 5.54 8.25
N GLU A 8 49.04 4.82 7.56
CA GLU A 8 48.10 5.44 6.60
C GLU A 8 47.00 6.24 7.29
N LEU A 9 46.46 5.74 8.40
CA LEU A 9 45.49 6.49 9.22
C LEU A 9 46.10 7.77 9.81
N GLY A 10 47.37 7.72 10.26
CA GLY A 10 48.11 8.89 10.73
C GLY A 10 48.28 9.97 9.66
N LYS A 11 48.52 9.58 8.39
CA LYS A 11 48.62 10.52 7.26
C LYS A 11 47.28 11.15 6.92
N ILE A 12 46.19 10.37 6.94
CA ILE A 12 44.83 10.86 6.66
C ILE A 12 44.39 11.86 7.74
N LEU A 13 44.69 11.58 9.02
CA LEU A 13 44.34 12.45 10.14
C LEU A 13 45.17 13.74 10.17
N SER A 14 46.42 13.73 9.67
CA SER A 14 47.24 14.95 9.59
C SER A 14 46.73 16.02 8.61
N HIS A 15 45.81 15.66 7.71
CA HIS A 15 45.17 16.60 6.77
C HIS A 15 43.86 17.20 7.29
N VAL A 16 43.33 16.68 8.39
CA VAL A 16 42.15 17.22 9.07
C VAL A 16 42.65 17.87 10.34
N ASN A 17 42.57 19.19 10.43
CA ASN A 17 43.15 20.02 11.50
C ASN A 17 42.40 19.82 12.85
N LEU A 18 42.44 18.60 13.38
CA LEU A 18 41.94 18.20 14.68
C LEU A 18 43.12 18.17 15.66
N ASP A 19 42.94 18.78 16.82
CA ASP A 19 43.91 18.80 17.92
C ASP A 19 44.39 17.38 18.26
N ILE A 20 45.67 17.10 18.05
CA ILE A 20 46.30 15.77 18.24
C ILE A 20 46.69 15.52 19.70
N ASP A 21 46.61 16.54 20.58
CA ASP A 21 46.97 16.41 22.01
C ASP A 21 46.00 15.51 22.82
N GLY A 22 44.92 15.02 22.20
CA GLY A 22 43.99 14.05 22.80
C GLY A 22 44.24 12.57 22.47
N ILE A 23 45.17 12.25 21.55
CA ILE A 23 45.32 10.87 21.02
C ILE A 23 46.43 10.06 21.73
N GLU A 24 47.34 10.71 22.45
CA GLU A 24 48.38 10.02 23.25
C GLU A 24 47.84 9.32 24.52
N HIS A 25 46.52 9.41 24.79
CA HIS A 25 45.85 8.68 25.86
C HIS A 25 45.10 7.42 25.44
N LEU A 26 45.26 6.95 24.19
CA LEU A 26 44.94 5.56 23.84
C LEU A 26 46.00 4.63 24.42
N GLY A 27 45.99 4.51 25.75
CA GLY A 27 46.77 3.51 26.48
C GLY A 27 46.50 2.14 25.89
N ALA A 28 47.56 1.32 25.80
CA ALA A 28 47.45 -0.07 25.37
C ALA A 28 46.32 -0.75 26.15
N ILE A 29 45.22 -1.07 25.46
CA ILE A 29 44.11 -1.84 26.02
C ILE A 29 44.74 -3.11 26.59
N SER A 30 44.57 -3.31 27.89
CA SER A 30 45.17 -4.48 28.54
C SER A 30 44.58 -5.77 27.93
N GLU A 31 45.35 -6.85 27.85
CA GLU A 31 44.84 -8.14 27.36
C GLU A 31 43.58 -8.60 28.13
N GLU A 32 43.44 -8.16 29.38
CA GLU A 32 42.29 -8.44 30.24
C GLU A 32 41.04 -7.64 29.83
N GLU A 33 41.19 -6.37 29.45
CA GLU A 33 40.10 -5.56 28.89
C GLU A 33 39.65 -6.11 27.53
N LEU A 34 40.58 -6.56 26.68
CA LEU A 34 40.24 -7.17 25.40
C LEU A 34 39.49 -8.49 25.56
N LYS A 35 39.90 -9.34 26.51
CA LYS A 35 39.19 -10.59 26.84
C LYS A 35 37.80 -10.32 27.41
N ASN A 36 37.68 -9.30 28.27
CA ASN A 36 36.40 -8.88 28.84
C ASN A 36 35.45 -8.31 27.77
N ASP A 37 35.96 -7.51 26.83
CA ASP A 37 35.19 -6.99 25.70
C ASP A 37 34.68 -8.12 24.78
N GLN A 38 35.54 -9.10 24.48
CA GLN A 38 35.14 -10.29 23.70
C GLN A 38 34.07 -11.13 24.40
N ALA A 39 34.17 -11.30 25.72
CA ALA A 39 33.15 -12.01 26.49
C ALA A 39 31.80 -11.28 26.48
N LEU A 40 31.82 -9.95 26.66
CA LEU A 40 30.60 -9.13 26.59
C LEU A 40 29.99 -9.13 25.20
N ARG A 41 30.81 -9.07 24.15
CA ARG A 41 30.37 -9.18 22.76
C ARG A 41 29.63 -10.48 22.51
N LYS A 42 30.21 -11.61 22.95
CA LYS A 42 29.55 -12.92 22.84
C LYS A 42 28.23 -12.97 23.62
N ASP A 43 28.19 -12.40 24.82
CA ASP A 43 26.96 -12.34 25.61
C ASP A 43 25.87 -11.51 24.91
N VAL A 44 26.23 -10.34 24.37
CA VAL A 44 25.30 -9.47 23.63
C VAL A 44 24.84 -10.13 22.33
N GLU A 45 25.74 -10.74 21.56
CA GLU A 45 25.44 -11.43 20.30
C GLU A 45 24.53 -12.65 20.50
N SER A 46 24.49 -13.21 21.71
CA SER A 46 23.57 -14.31 22.05
C SER A 46 22.12 -13.87 22.34
N LEU A 47 21.88 -12.55 22.51
CA LEU A 47 20.55 -12.01 22.81
C LEU A 47 19.74 -11.77 21.52
N GLN A 48 18.42 -11.61 21.68
CA GLN A 48 17.49 -11.37 20.57
C GLN A 48 17.13 -9.89 20.47
N GLY A 49 17.51 -9.24 19.37
CA GLY A 49 17.05 -7.91 19.01
C GLY A 49 17.42 -7.53 17.58
N PRO A 50 16.93 -6.37 17.06
CA PRO A 50 17.19 -5.92 15.69
C PRO A 50 18.65 -6.01 15.22
N PHE A 51 19.61 -5.83 16.12
CA PHE A 51 21.03 -5.83 15.80
C PHE A 51 21.69 -7.21 15.76
N THR A 52 20.99 -8.25 16.23
CA THR A 52 21.45 -9.65 16.24
C THR A 52 20.57 -10.57 15.38
N TRP A 53 19.65 -9.98 14.61
CA TRP A 53 18.70 -10.70 13.76
C TRP A 53 19.14 -10.87 12.29
N ASP A 54 20.38 -10.49 11.96
CA ASP A 54 20.96 -10.63 10.62
C ASP A 54 20.03 -10.10 9.49
N ILE A 55 19.45 -8.93 9.75
CA ILE A 55 18.39 -8.35 8.91
C ILE A 55 18.88 -8.06 7.49
N LEU A 56 20.11 -7.55 7.31
CA LEU A 56 20.67 -7.26 5.99
C LEU A 56 20.84 -8.53 5.15
N GLU A 57 21.30 -9.62 5.76
CA GLU A 57 21.44 -10.91 5.09
C GLU A 57 20.07 -11.48 4.71
N THR A 58 19.09 -11.29 5.59
CA THR A 58 17.71 -11.75 5.40
C THR A 58 16.97 -11.03 4.27
N LEU A 59 17.33 -9.79 3.95
CA LEU A 59 16.57 -8.92 3.03
C LEU A 59 17.14 -8.82 1.60
N GLU A 60 18.21 -9.54 1.26
CA GLU A 60 18.78 -9.66 -0.10
C GLU A 60 18.66 -8.37 -0.95
N ASN A 61 19.38 -7.31 -0.57
CA ASN A 61 19.45 -6.02 -1.28
C ASN A 61 18.16 -5.16 -1.31
N SER A 62 17.14 -5.42 -0.48
CA SER A 62 15.86 -4.68 -0.55
C SER A 62 15.80 -3.34 0.21
N THR A 63 16.90 -2.83 0.77
CA THR A 63 16.82 -1.70 1.71
C THR A 63 17.14 -0.36 1.07
N VAL A 64 16.16 0.23 0.39
CA VAL A 64 16.02 1.70 0.41
C VAL A 64 14.59 2.02 0.83
N LYS A 65 14.35 1.90 2.13
CA LYS A 65 13.20 2.55 2.77
C LYS A 65 13.74 3.71 3.60
N THR A 66 13.27 4.91 3.30
CA THR A 66 13.78 6.11 3.96
C THR A 66 13.23 6.22 5.38
N ILE A 67 14.09 6.62 6.33
CA ILE A 67 13.73 6.97 7.72
C ILE A 67 12.45 7.83 7.78
N SER A 68 12.35 8.83 6.90
CA SER A 68 11.19 9.75 6.83
C SER A 68 9.85 9.01 6.67
N MET A 69 9.81 7.92 5.90
CA MET A 69 8.59 7.13 5.72
C MET A 69 8.15 6.47 7.02
N PHE A 70 9.10 6.00 7.84
CA PHE A 70 8.81 5.40 9.13
C PHE A 70 8.44 6.46 10.18
N GLU A 71 9.09 7.63 10.16
CA GLU A 71 8.72 8.79 10.97
C GLU A 71 7.28 9.24 10.65
N ASP A 72 6.93 9.37 9.37
CA ASP A 72 5.57 9.70 8.96
C ASP A 72 4.57 8.64 9.41
N LYS A 73 4.92 7.35 9.28
CA LYS A 73 4.07 6.26 9.75
C LYS A 73 3.87 6.32 11.26
N GLN A 74 4.91 6.68 12.01
CA GLN A 74 4.85 6.88 13.45
C GLN A 74 3.96 8.07 13.84
N LEU A 75 4.11 9.23 13.18
CA LEU A 75 3.26 10.41 13.40
C LEU A 75 1.78 10.15 13.14
N ASN A 76 1.50 9.20 12.25
CA ASN A 76 0.15 8.76 11.91
C ASN A 76 -0.38 7.63 12.81
N THR A 77 0.39 7.19 13.80
CA THR A 77 -0.07 6.24 14.82
C THR A 77 -0.70 7.06 15.95
N GLU A 78 -2.02 6.96 16.11
CA GLU A 78 -2.77 7.71 17.13
C GLU A 78 -2.44 7.20 18.54
N ASP A 79 -2.42 8.10 19.53
CA ASP A 79 -2.14 7.74 20.93
C ASP A 79 -3.40 7.14 21.60
N GLU A 80 -3.24 5.94 22.16
CA GLU A 80 -4.34 5.15 22.73
C GLU A 80 -4.21 4.80 24.21
N ASP A 81 -5.35 4.40 24.77
CA ASP A 81 -5.49 3.73 26.06
C ASP A 81 -5.02 2.26 26.05
N THR A 82 -4.72 1.68 24.88
CA THR A 82 -4.19 0.31 24.71
C THR A 82 -2.70 0.30 24.39
N PHE A 83 -2.04 -0.84 24.59
CA PHE A 83 -0.62 -0.98 24.32
C PHE A 83 -0.30 -0.66 22.85
N GLN A 84 0.60 0.32 22.66
CA GLN A 84 0.91 0.88 21.35
C GLN A 84 1.88 -0.02 20.56
N TRP A 85 1.49 -1.27 20.28
CA TRP A 85 2.30 -2.29 19.60
C TRP A 85 2.94 -1.79 18.30
N CYS A 86 2.17 -1.08 17.47
CA CYS A 86 2.69 -0.55 16.21
C CYS A 86 3.79 0.51 16.44
N LYS A 87 3.64 1.37 17.45
CA LYS A 87 4.66 2.37 17.80
C LYS A 87 5.92 1.71 18.35
N PHE A 88 5.75 0.67 19.16
CA PHE A 88 6.86 -0.14 19.68
C PHE A 88 7.71 -0.72 18.54
N VAL A 89 7.07 -1.41 17.58
CA VAL A 89 7.75 -1.98 16.42
C VAL A 89 8.41 -0.90 15.55
N LEU A 90 7.72 0.22 15.30
CA LEU A 90 8.29 1.32 14.51
C LEU A 90 9.50 1.98 15.16
N ASN A 91 9.53 2.10 16.49
CA ASN A 91 10.71 2.57 17.21
C ASN A 91 11.90 1.61 17.08
N LEU A 92 11.66 0.29 17.06
CA LEU A 92 12.73 -0.68 16.81
C LEU A 92 13.29 -0.52 15.38
N VAL A 93 12.41 -0.41 14.38
CA VAL A 93 12.81 -0.21 12.98
C VAL A 93 13.58 1.10 12.83
N LEU A 94 13.07 2.21 13.35
CA LEU A 94 13.76 3.50 13.33
C LEU A 94 15.10 3.44 14.04
N SER A 95 15.19 2.76 15.18
CA SER A 95 16.46 2.57 15.89
C SER A 95 17.49 1.87 15.01
N TYR A 96 17.10 0.78 14.36
CA TYR A 96 17.94 0.04 13.44
C TYR A 96 18.38 0.89 12.23
N GLU A 97 17.45 1.59 11.58
CA GLU A 97 17.76 2.45 10.43
C GLU A 97 18.69 3.62 10.78
N TYR A 98 18.46 4.29 11.91
CA TYR A 98 19.38 5.35 12.38
C TYR A 98 20.78 4.80 12.67
N TYR A 99 20.88 3.60 13.25
CA TYR A 99 22.18 2.97 13.51
C TYR A 99 22.96 2.75 12.21
N HIS A 100 22.31 2.18 11.18
CA HIS A 100 22.95 1.96 9.88
C HIS A 100 23.29 3.25 9.13
N ASN A 101 22.58 4.34 9.42
CA ASN A 101 22.91 5.67 8.92
C ASN A 101 23.92 6.44 9.80
N SER A 102 24.58 5.76 10.74
CA SER A 102 25.54 6.36 11.68
C SER A 102 24.94 7.46 12.58
N GLU A 103 23.62 7.50 12.74
CA GLU A 103 22.88 8.44 13.59
C GLU A 103 22.60 7.82 14.98
N LEU A 104 23.67 7.39 15.66
CA LEU A 104 23.59 6.56 16.87
C LEU A 104 22.77 7.20 18.02
N THR A 105 22.86 8.51 18.23
CA THR A 105 22.07 9.21 19.27
C THR A 105 20.56 9.10 19.02
N LYS A 106 20.14 9.21 17.75
CA LYS A 106 18.73 9.03 17.38
C LYS A 106 18.31 7.57 17.52
N SER A 107 19.20 6.65 17.14
CA SER A 107 18.99 5.21 17.32
C SER A 107 18.70 4.85 18.77
N MET A 108 19.56 5.31 19.68
CA MET A 108 19.42 5.14 21.13
C MET A 108 18.14 5.82 21.65
N GLY A 109 17.85 7.04 21.18
CA GLY A 109 16.65 7.79 21.56
C GLY A 109 15.36 7.01 21.31
N LYS A 110 15.25 6.30 20.17
CA LYS A 110 14.07 5.48 19.86
C LYS A 110 13.91 4.25 20.77
N LEU A 111 15.00 3.65 21.22
CA LEU A 111 14.94 2.56 22.21
C LEU A 111 14.54 3.07 23.59
N LEU A 112 15.04 4.23 23.99
CA LEU A 112 14.64 4.89 25.24
C LEU A 112 13.16 5.30 25.20
N ASP A 113 12.65 5.73 24.05
CA ASP A 113 11.21 5.97 23.85
C ASP A 113 10.39 4.68 24.07
N ASN A 114 10.89 3.53 23.60
CA ASN A 114 10.28 2.23 23.87
C ASN A 114 10.35 1.83 25.35
N GLU A 115 11.48 2.03 26.03
CA GLU A 115 11.59 1.77 27.46
C GLU A 115 10.58 2.61 28.26
N ARG A 116 10.43 3.90 27.92
CA ARG A 116 9.44 4.80 28.52
C ARG A 116 8.02 4.34 28.24
N LEU A 117 7.74 3.89 27.01
CA LEU A 117 6.44 3.34 26.62
C LEU A 117 6.11 2.14 27.53
N LEU A 118 6.96 1.13 27.59
CA LEU A 118 6.74 -0.06 28.43
C LEU A 118 6.57 0.30 29.91
N SER A 119 7.43 1.18 30.44
CA SER A 119 7.38 1.62 31.84
C SER A 119 6.07 2.35 32.18
N THR A 120 5.54 3.12 31.23
CA THR A 120 4.25 3.81 31.38
C THR A 120 3.09 2.81 31.47
N PHE A 121 3.09 1.77 30.63
CA PHE A 121 2.06 0.73 30.68
C PHE A 121 2.14 -0.15 31.93
N THR A 122 3.36 -0.45 32.40
CA THR A 122 3.59 -1.16 33.66
C THR A 122 3.10 -0.36 34.86
N SER A 123 3.47 0.93 34.95
CA SER A 123 3.10 1.80 36.08
C SER A 123 1.60 2.12 36.13
N LYS A 124 0.94 2.22 34.98
CA LYS A 124 -0.53 2.38 34.89
C LYS A 124 -1.31 1.12 35.28
N GLY A 125 -0.64 -0.02 35.51
CA GLY A 125 -1.29 -1.29 35.86
C GLY A 125 -2.20 -1.81 34.74
N VAL A 126 -1.83 -1.60 33.48
CA VAL A 126 -2.66 -1.98 32.34
C VAL A 126 -2.86 -3.49 32.31
N LEU A 127 -4.11 -3.94 32.50
CA LEU A 127 -4.50 -5.36 32.54
C LEU A 127 -4.73 -5.96 31.15
N GLU A 128 -4.29 -5.29 30.09
CA GLU A 128 -4.39 -5.81 28.74
C GLU A 128 -3.60 -7.12 28.62
N MET A 129 -4.31 -8.21 28.32
CA MET A 129 -3.74 -9.56 28.35
C MET A 129 -2.57 -9.72 27.39
N PHE A 130 -2.65 -9.16 26.18
CA PHE A 130 -1.56 -9.21 25.20
C PHE A 130 -0.27 -8.64 25.81
N TYR A 131 -0.30 -7.37 26.24
CA TYR A 131 0.84 -6.74 26.88
C TYR A 131 1.39 -7.53 28.07
N GLN A 132 0.52 -8.01 28.97
CA GLN A 132 0.97 -8.76 30.14
C GLN A 132 1.68 -10.06 29.78
N THR A 133 1.23 -10.75 28.73
CA THR A 133 1.86 -11.99 28.25
C THR A 133 3.14 -11.76 27.46
N THR A 134 3.35 -10.56 26.91
CA THR A 134 4.51 -10.27 26.05
C THR A 134 5.57 -9.40 26.70
N LYS A 135 5.26 -8.67 27.79
CA LYS A 135 6.11 -7.60 28.35
C LYS A 135 7.57 -7.99 28.59
N GLU A 136 7.84 -9.21 29.07
CA GLU A 136 9.21 -9.65 29.36
C GLU A 136 10.03 -9.77 28.07
N ALA A 137 9.45 -10.32 27.01
CA ALA A 137 10.07 -10.36 25.69
C ALA A 137 10.29 -8.95 25.11
N LEU A 138 9.36 -8.00 25.35
CA LEU A 138 9.51 -6.62 24.88
C LEU A 138 10.66 -5.90 25.59
N TYR A 139 10.77 -6.07 26.91
CA TYR A 139 11.91 -5.56 27.68
C TYR A 139 13.23 -6.21 27.27
N HIS A 140 13.23 -7.52 27.01
CA HIS A 140 14.40 -8.22 26.46
C HIS A 140 14.88 -7.55 25.18
N VAL A 141 14.01 -7.37 24.19
CA VAL A 141 14.41 -6.79 22.89
C VAL A 141 14.97 -5.38 23.08
N VAL A 142 14.34 -4.55 23.92
CA VAL A 142 14.83 -3.19 24.18
C VAL A 142 16.19 -3.20 24.88
N TYR A 143 16.37 -3.98 25.94
CA TYR A 143 17.63 -4.00 26.69
C TYR A 143 18.76 -4.70 25.95
N ALA A 144 18.47 -5.76 25.18
CA ALA A 144 19.43 -6.39 24.28
C ALA A 144 19.93 -5.38 23.24
N SER A 145 19.02 -4.62 22.63
CA SER A 145 19.36 -3.56 21.69
C SER A 145 20.17 -2.43 22.31
N LEU A 146 19.81 -1.97 23.51
CA LEU A 146 20.56 -0.95 24.24
C LEU A 146 21.97 -1.46 24.60
N ALA A 147 22.11 -2.71 25.07
CA ALA A 147 23.39 -3.33 25.38
C ALA A 147 24.29 -3.38 24.13
N TYR A 148 23.73 -3.75 22.98
CA TYR A 148 24.46 -3.76 21.71
C TYR A 148 24.97 -2.36 21.32
N LEU A 149 24.11 -1.34 21.44
CA LEU A 149 24.53 0.03 21.14
C LEU A 149 25.60 0.52 22.11
N HIS A 150 25.44 0.34 23.43
CA HIS A 150 26.43 0.73 24.43
C HIS A 150 27.78 0.04 24.23
N LEU A 151 27.77 -1.23 23.86
CA LEU A 151 29.00 -1.97 23.58
C LEU A 151 29.73 -1.38 22.36
N ASN A 152 29.00 -1.02 21.30
CA ASN A 152 29.59 -0.34 20.14
C ASN A 152 30.07 1.10 20.43
N PHE A 153 29.65 1.68 21.56
CA PHE A 153 30.19 2.94 22.08
C PHE A 153 31.36 2.73 23.06
N HIS A 154 31.81 1.49 23.26
CA HIS A 154 32.80 1.13 24.27
C HIS A 154 32.39 1.53 25.71
N ASP A 155 31.09 1.67 25.98
CA ASP A 155 30.55 1.90 27.32
C ASP A 155 30.27 0.56 28.01
N VAL A 156 31.34 -0.05 28.51
CA VAL A 156 31.31 -1.36 29.18
C VAL A 156 30.41 -1.34 30.42
N SER A 157 30.37 -0.22 31.14
CA SER A 157 29.58 -0.09 32.37
C SER A 157 28.08 -0.11 32.05
N ALA A 158 27.64 0.71 31.10
CA ALA A 158 26.25 0.71 30.65
C ALA A 158 25.86 -0.62 29.99
N THR A 159 26.77 -1.25 29.24
CA THR A 159 26.55 -2.58 28.66
C THR A 159 26.25 -3.62 29.74
N LYS A 160 27.10 -3.71 30.78
CA LYS A 160 26.88 -4.62 31.91
C LYS A 160 25.58 -4.31 32.66
N ASN A 161 25.26 -3.02 32.81
CA ASN A 161 23.99 -2.60 33.42
C ASN A 161 22.79 -3.09 32.60
N MET A 162 22.80 -2.91 31.28
CA MET A 162 21.73 -3.40 30.42
C MET A 162 21.62 -4.92 30.46
N LEU A 163 22.74 -5.65 30.35
CA LEU A 163 22.76 -7.12 30.43
C LEU A 163 22.16 -7.65 31.73
N SER A 164 22.39 -6.97 32.86
CA SER A 164 21.80 -7.36 34.15
C SER A 164 20.27 -7.24 34.21
N ARG A 165 19.66 -6.50 33.28
CA ARG A 165 18.21 -6.29 33.18
C ARG A 165 17.56 -7.20 32.13
N VAL A 166 18.34 -7.87 31.30
CA VAL A 166 17.83 -8.76 30.24
C VAL A 166 17.50 -10.13 30.84
N THR A 167 16.24 -10.56 30.71
CA THR A 167 15.86 -11.96 30.91
C THR A 167 16.33 -12.78 29.72
N ARG A 168 17.12 -13.84 29.89
CA ARG A 168 17.61 -14.63 28.76
C ARG A 168 16.48 -15.45 28.13
N GLU A 169 16.58 -15.71 26.83
CA GLU A 169 15.56 -16.48 26.10
C GLU A 169 15.37 -17.88 26.70
N GLU A 170 16.45 -18.54 27.14
CA GLU A 170 16.39 -19.87 27.76
C GLU A 170 15.46 -19.91 28.98
N ASP A 171 15.44 -18.83 29.76
CA ASP A 171 14.65 -18.68 30.99
C ASP A 171 13.19 -18.25 30.74
N MET A 172 12.84 -17.88 29.50
CA MET A 172 11.50 -17.42 29.15
C MET A 172 10.50 -18.57 29.01
N ASP A 173 9.24 -18.32 29.40
CA ASP A 173 8.12 -19.21 29.09
C ASP A 173 7.81 -19.22 27.58
N ASN A 174 7.01 -20.19 27.13
CA ASN A 174 6.67 -20.32 25.71
C ASN A 174 5.96 -19.09 25.14
N ARG A 175 5.18 -18.37 25.97
CA ARG A 175 4.47 -17.16 25.51
C ARG A 175 5.44 -16.01 25.26
N CYS A 176 6.44 -15.84 26.13
CA CYS A 176 7.50 -14.88 25.95
C CYS A 176 8.41 -15.24 24.76
N LYS A 177 8.74 -16.53 24.57
CA LYS A 177 9.44 -17.00 23.36
C LYS A 177 8.63 -16.75 22.08
N ALA A 178 7.32 -16.99 22.13
CA ALA A 178 6.41 -16.65 21.05
C ALA A 178 6.41 -15.15 20.77
N ALA A 179 6.43 -14.31 21.82
CA ALA A 179 6.49 -12.86 21.70
C ALA A 179 7.81 -12.35 21.13
N LEU A 180 8.96 -12.95 21.46
CA LEU A 180 10.24 -12.65 20.80
C LEU A 180 10.13 -12.93 19.30
N SER A 181 9.64 -14.11 18.93
CA SER A 181 9.43 -14.53 17.55
C SER A 181 8.44 -13.62 16.81
N GLY A 182 7.34 -13.25 17.46
CA GLY A 182 6.32 -12.35 16.92
C GLY A 182 6.82 -10.92 16.74
N THR A 183 7.68 -10.44 17.66
CA THR A 183 8.33 -9.12 17.55
C THR A 183 9.33 -9.10 16.40
N HIS A 184 10.15 -10.14 16.26
CA HIS A 184 11.06 -10.30 15.13
C HIS A 184 10.30 -10.32 13.81
N ALA A 185 9.23 -11.11 13.71
CA ALA A 185 8.37 -11.11 12.54
C ALA A 185 7.77 -9.72 12.23
N ALA A 186 7.22 -9.04 13.24
CA ALA A 186 6.61 -7.73 13.07
C ALA A 186 7.63 -6.68 12.59
N PHE A 187 8.86 -6.75 13.08
CA PHE A 187 9.98 -5.95 12.59
C PHE A 187 10.26 -6.23 11.10
N LEU A 188 10.43 -7.51 10.71
CA LEU A 188 10.66 -7.89 9.32
C LEU A 188 9.52 -7.47 8.38
N MET A 189 8.27 -7.56 8.82
CA MET A 189 7.10 -7.14 8.03
C MET A 189 7.16 -5.66 7.58
N GLU A 190 7.91 -4.82 8.28
CA GLU A 190 8.12 -3.42 7.93
C GLU A 190 9.05 -3.22 6.72
N TYR A 191 9.82 -4.25 6.33
CA TYR A 191 10.70 -4.25 5.17
C TYR A 191 10.02 -4.68 3.86
N GLY A 192 8.68 -4.72 3.82
CA GLY A 192 7.94 -4.97 2.58
C GLY A 192 7.99 -6.43 2.16
N TYR A 193 8.02 -6.72 0.85
CA TYR A 193 7.79 -8.06 0.33
C TYR A 193 8.76 -9.11 0.89
N SER A 194 10.08 -8.91 0.73
CA SER A 194 11.12 -9.82 1.25
C SER A 194 10.99 -10.01 2.76
N GLY A 195 10.74 -8.93 3.49
CA GLY A 195 10.50 -8.98 4.92
C GLY A 195 9.24 -9.77 5.32
N ASN A 196 8.15 -9.73 4.53
CA ASN A 196 6.98 -10.57 4.79
C ASN A 196 7.28 -12.06 4.55
N ILE A 197 8.10 -12.42 3.56
CA ILE A 197 8.54 -13.81 3.34
C ILE A 197 9.31 -14.30 4.56
N ALA A 198 10.32 -13.55 5.00
CA ALA A 198 11.13 -13.89 6.16
C ALA A 198 10.29 -13.99 7.44
N ALA A 199 9.33 -13.07 7.63
CA ALA A 199 8.45 -13.04 8.79
C ALA A 199 7.60 -14.31 8.96
N VAL A 200 7.22 -14.99 7.87
CA VAL A 200 6.38 -16.21 7.93
C VAL A 200 7.02 -17.30 8.79
N LYS A 201 8.35 -17.50 8.70
CA LYS A 201 9.07 -18.49 9.52
C LYS A 201 8.87 -18.21 11.01
N TYR A 202 9.11 -16.97 11.43
CA TYR A 202 9.02 -16.56 12.83
C TYR A 202 7.57 -16.54 13.33
N LEU A 203 6.59 -16.21 12.48
CA LEU A 203 5.18 -16.27 12.85
C LEU A 203 4.69 -17.70 13.04
N LYS A 204 5.13 -18.66 12.22
CA LYS A 204 4.85 -20.08 12.44
C LYS A 204 5.44 -20.56 13.77
N MET A 205 6.65 -20.10 14.10
CA MET A 205 7.27 -20.38 15.40
C MET A 205 6.44 -19.79 16.56
N ALA A 206 6.04 -18.52 16.46
CA ALA A 206 5.19 -17.86 17.45
C ALA A 206 3.86 -18.59 17.67
N VAL A 207 3.17 -18.97 16.59
CA VAL A 207 1.90 -19.73 16.66
C VAL A 207 2.11 -21.13 17.27
N SER A 208 3.25 -21.78 17.01
CA SER A 208 3.54 -23.09 17.60
C SER A 208 3.80 -23.03 19.10
N LEU A 209 4.42 -21.94 19.57
CA LEU A 209 4.76 -21.72 20.97
C LEU A 209 3.57 -21.21 21.79
N ASP A 210 2.74 -20.35 21.20
CA ASP A 210 1.53 -19.80 21.83
C ASP A 210 0.33 -19.86 20.87
N PRO A 211 -0.32 -21.04 20.74
CA PRO A 211 -1.40 -21.25 19.79
C PRO A 211 -2.73 -20.56 20.19
N PHE A 212 -2.81 -19.95 21.37
CA PHE A 212 -4.02 -19.29 21.86
C PHE A 212 -3.99 -17.77 21.70
N GLN A 213 -2.88 -17.21 21.23
CA GLN A 213 -2.76 -15.78 20.98
C GLN A 213 -3.23 -15.41 19.57
N GLY A 214 -4.36 -14.70 19.51
CA GLY A 214 -4.98 -14.28 18.25
C GLY A 214 -4.10 -13.36 17.40
N GLU A 215 -3.23 -12.54 18.02
CA GLU A 215 -2.33 -11.61 17.30
C GLU A 215 -1.32 -12.36 16.41
N TRP A 216 -0.74 -13.47 16.88
CA TRP A 216 0.23 -14.24 16.07
C TRP A 216 -0.42 -14.86 14.83
N LYS A 217 -1.64 -15.38 14.99
CA LYS A 217 -2.42 -15.94 13.87
C LYS A 217 -2.84 -14.86 12.89
N PHE A 218 -3.26 -13.70 13.41
CA PHE A 218 -3.60 -12.55 12.56
C PHE A 218 -2.39 -12.09 11.76
N LEU A 219 -1.23 -11.91 12.39
CA LEU A 219 -0.01 -11.49 11.70
C LEU A 219 0.41 -12.53 10.65
N LEU A 220 0.31 -13.84 10.94
CA LEU A 220 0.57 -14.91 9.98
C LEU A 220 -0.36 -14.81 8.75
N GLY A 221 -1.67 -14.76 8.98
CA GLY A 221 -2.66 -14.61 7.90
C GLY A 221 -2.43 -13.34 7.09
N LYS A 222 -2.13 -12.22 7.74
CA LYS A 222 -1.82 -10.93 7.11
C LYS A 222 -0.54 -10.99 6.26
N CYS A 223 0.51 -11.68 6.70
CA CYS A 223 1.72 -11.92 5.90
C CYS A 223 1.41 -12.73 4.64
N LEU A 224 0.67 -13.83 4.79
CA LEU A 224 0.30 -14.70 3.68
C LEU A 224 -0.53 -13.96 2.63
N VAL A 225 -1.52 -13.15 3.06
CA VAL A 225 -2.29 -12.26 2.18
C VAL A 225 -1.37 -11.34 1.37
N ARG A 226 -0.39 -10.70 2.03
CA ARG A 226 0.52 -9.74 1.39
C ARG A 226 1.44 -10.42 0.36
N ILE A 227 1.99 -11.58 0.69
CA ILE A 227 2.83 -12.38 -0.21
C ILE A 227 2.01 -12.77 -1.45
N ARG A 228 0.81 -13.30 -1.25
CA ARG A 228 -0.10 -13.70 -2.35
C ARG A 228 -0.46 -12.51 -3.24
N HIS A 229 -0.72 -11.33 -2.69
CA HIS A 229 -1.05 -10.15 -3.52
C HIS A 229 0.08 -9.72 -4.46
N ILE A 230 1.32 -10.03 -4.11
CA ILE A 230 2.50 -9.70 -4.90
C ILE A 230 2.77 -10.81 -5.93
N ASN A 231 2.75 -12.07 -5.50
CA ASN A 231 3.08 -13.21 -6.37
C ASN A 231 1.93 -13.57 -7.30
N SER A 232 0.70 -13.59 -6.80
CA SER A 232 -0.40 -14.17 -7.56
C SER A 232 -1.74 -13.56 -7.17
N LEU A 233 -1.99 -12.37 -7.71
CA LEU A 233 -3.21 -11.62 -7.42
C LEU A 233 -4.50 -12.36 -7.83
N SER A 234 -4.42 -13.32 -8.77
CA SER A 234 -5.56 -14.14 -9.23
C SER A 234 -5.68 -15.49 -8.55
N GLU A 235 -4.74 -15.85 -7.68
CA GLU A 235 -4.83 -17.11 -6.94
C GLU A 235 -5.91 -17.05 -5.85
N VAL A 236 -6.48 -18.22 -5.58
CA VAL A 236 -7.39 -18.41 -4.45
C VAL A 236 -6.54 -18.42 -3.17
N PRO A 237 -6.97 -17.71 -2.10
CA PRO A 237 -6.29 -17.78 -0.81
C PRO A 237 -6.05 -19.22 -0.35
N SER A 238 -4.89 -19.48 0.26
CA SER A 238 -4.55 -20.80 0.75
C SER A 238 -5.36 -21.18 1.99
N MET A 239 -5.44 -22.47 2.30
CA MET A 239 -6.12 -22.92 3.52
C MET A 239 -5.42 -22.50 4.80
N GLU A 240 -4.09 -22.35 4.75
CA GLU A 240 -3.32 -21.80 5.86
C GLU A 240 -3.69 -20.33 6.11
N GLU A 241 -3.84 -19.53 5.05
CA GLU A 241 -4.27 -18.13 5.13
C GLU A 241 -5.66 -18.01 5.78
N PHE A 242 -6.64 -18.80 5.32
CA PHE A 242 -7.99 -18.81 5.90
C PHE A 242 -7.98 -19.23 7.36
N ARG A 243 -7.38 -20.38 7.68
CA ARG A 243 -7.36 -20.91 9.05
C ARG A 243 -6.75 -19.91 10.02
N ALA A 244 -5.62 -19.30 9.67
CA ALA A 244 -4.96 -18.32 10.52
C ALA A 244 -5.86 -17.10 10.81
N LEU A 245 -6.54 -16.56 9.79
CA LEU A 245 -7.44 -15.41 9.96
C LEU A 245 -8.73 -15.76 10.70
N GLU A 246 -9.32 -16.94 10.45
CA GLU A 246 -10.52 -17.39 11.14
C GLU A 246 -10.28 -17.62 12.63
N GLU A 247 -9.22 -18.35 12.96
CA GLU A 247 -8.84 -18.61 14.34
C GLU A 247 -8.48 -17.31 15.07
N ALA A 248 -7.83 -16.35 14.39
CA ALA A 248 -7.55 -15.03 14.97
C ALA A 248 -8.85 -14.27 15.34
N VAL A 249 -9.85 -14.28 14.46
CA VAL A 249 -11.15 -13.62 14.68
C VAL A 249 -11.97 -14.32 15.76
N GLU A 250 -11.88 -15.65 15.84
CA GLU A 250 -12.53 -16.44 16.87
C GLU A 250 -11.95 -16.13 18.26
N MET A 251 -10.62 -16.02 18.36
CA MET A 251 -9.90 -15.73 19.61
C MET A 251 -10.09 -14.28 20.06
N THR A 252 -9.99 -13.34 19.12
CA THR A 252 -10.05 -11.92 19.41
C THR A 252 -11.02 -11.25 18.46
N LYS A 253 -12.11 -10.71 19.01
CA LYS A 253 -13.14 -9.92 18.31
C LYS A 253 -12.64 -8.52 17.91
N ASN A 254 -11.52 -8.49 17.19
CA ASN A 254 -10.87 -7.28 16.74
C ASN A 254 -11.39 -6.88 15.34
N PRO A 255 -11.87 -5.62 15.17
CA PRO A 255 -12.44 -5.17 13.89
C PRO A 255 -11.46 -5.26 12.72
N SER A 256 -10.16 -5.11 12.96
CA SER A 256 -9.15 -5.30 11.90
C SER A 256 -8.98 -6.73 11.48
N TYR A 257 -9.01 -7.68 12.42
CA TYR A 257 -8.89 -9.09 12.07
C TYR A 257 -10.09 -9.52 11.22
N ILE A 258 -11.29 -9.10 11.66
CA ILE A 258 -12.56 -9.31 10.95
C ILE A 258 -12.49 -8.72 9.54
N LEU A 259 -11.95 -7.51 9.40
CA LEU A 259 -11.80 -6.83 8.13
C LEU A 259 -10.86 -7.58 7.15
N PHE A 260 -9.72 -8.09 7.64
CA PHE A 260 -8.81 -8.88 6.82
C PHE A 260 -9.45 -10.20 6.40
N LEU A 261 -10.14 -10.88 7.30
CA LEU A 261 -10.90 -12.10 6.98
C LEU A 261 -11.99 -11.82 5.92
N ALA A 262 -12.74 -10.72 6.06
CA ALA A 262 -13.74 -10.29 5.08
C ALA A 262 -13.12 -10.09 3.70
N GLN A 263 -11.95 -9.44 3.65
CA GLN A 263 -11.21 -9.22 2.41
C GLN A 263 -10.77 -10.54 1.77
N THR A 264 -10.23 -11.48 2.54
CA THR A 264 -9.81 -12.79 2.05
C THR A 264 -10.98 -13.58 1.46
N TYR A 265 -12.14 -13.60 2.13
CA TYR A 265 -13.36 -14.23 1.58
C TYR A 265 -13.82 -13.59 0.26
N GLY A 266 -13.84 -12.25 0.18
CA GLY A 266 -14.23 -11.54 -1.04
C GLY A 266 -13.26 -11.77 -2.22
N GLU A 267 -11.97 -11.92 -1.91
CA GLU A 267 -10.94 -12.25 -2.90
C GLU A 267 -11.05 -13.70 -3.37
N ALA A 268 -11.27 -14.66 -2.47
CA ALA A 268 -11.52 -16.05 -2.84
C ALA A 268 -12.71 -16.19 -3.79
N ALA A 269 -13.82 -15.52 -3.48
CA ALA A 269 -14.99 -15.49 -4.36
C ALA A 269 -14.63 -14.90 -5.74
N SER A 270 -13.85 -13.82 -5.78
CA SER A 270 -13.44 -13.17 -7.02
C SER A 270 -12.51 -14.04 -7.87
N SER A 271 -11.54 -14.71 -7.23
CA SER A 271 -10.58 -15.61 -7.88
C SER A 271 -11.29 -16.85 -8.44
N LEU A 272 -12.15 -17.50 -7.64
CA LEU A 272 -12.94 -18.66 -8.08
C LEU A 272 -13.84 -18.33 -9.28
N ALA A 273 -14.47 -17.16 -9.26
CA ALA A 273 -15.30 -16.69 -10.38
C ALA A 273 -14.50 -16.39 -11.65
N SER A 274 -13.19 -16.13 -11.53
CA SER A 274 -12.30 -15.89 -12.68
C SER A 274 -11.68 -17.15 -13.27
N GLN A 275 -11.55 -18.22 -12.47
CA GLN A 275 -10.93 -19.48 -12.88
C GLN A 275 -11.91 -20.47 -13.50
N ASN A 276 -13.22 -20.30 -13.29
CA ASN A 276 -14.23 -21.25 -13.74
C ASN A 276 -15.09 -20.67 -14.87
N ASP A 277 -15.02 -21.33 -16.04
CA ASP A 277 -15.85 -20.99 -17.20
C ASP A 277 -17.34 -21.30 -16.99
N ASN A 278 -17.65 -22.26 -16.11
CA ASN A 278 -19.02 -22.59 -15.72
C ASN A 278 -19.31 -22.14 -14.28
N PRO A 279 -19.81 -20.92 -14.07
CA PRO A 279 -20.10 -20.40 -12.74
C PRO A 279 -21.24 -21.16 -12.02
N GLU A 280 -22.06 -21.96 -12.72
CA GLU A 280 -23.20 -22.67 -12.10
C GLU A 280 -22.77 -23.76 -11.12
N SER A 281 -21.68 -24.49 -11.41
CA SER A 281 -21.18 -25.56 -10.55
C SER A 281 -20.66 -25.02 -9.21
N ILE A 282 -20.02 -23.86 -9.25
CA ILE A 282 -19.43 -23.19 -8.07
C ILE A 282 -20.32 -22.10 -7.47
N HIS A 283 -21.50 -21.83 -8.05
CA HIS A 283 -22.36 -20.70 -7.69
C HIS A 283 -22.68 -20.67 -6.19
N ARG A 284 -22.97 -21.83 -5.60
CA ARG A 284 -23.22 -21.96 -4.16
C ARG A 284 -22.02 -21.54 -3.31
N SER A 285 -20.80 -21.92 -3.69
CA SER A 285 -19.58 -21.54 -2.97
C SER A 285 -19.31 -20.04 -3.11
N LEU A 286 -19.46 -19.49 -4.32
CA LEU A 286 -19.29 -18.07 -4.59
C LEU A 286 -20.24 -17.20 -3.75
N ASN A 287 -21.52 -17.57 -3.72
CA ASN A 287 -22.52 -16.85 -2.93
C ASN A 287 -22.20 -16.93 -1.45
N HIS A 288 -21.88 -18.13 -0.93
CA HIS A 288 -21.51 -18.32 0.47
C HIS A 288 -20.32 -17.44 0.88
N MET A 289 -19.24 -17.44 0.10
CA MET A 289 -18.07 -16.61 0.39
C MET A 289 -18.38 -15.10 0.32
N SER A 290 -19.18 -14.69 -0.66
CA SER A 290 -19.59 -13.27 -0.83
C SER A 290 -20.50 -12.80 0.31
N GLU A 291 -21.44 -13.64 0.73
CA GLU A 291 -22.32 -13.38 1.88
C GLU A 291 -21.53 -13.31 3.18
N ARG A 292 -20.57 -14.22 3.38
CA ARG A 292 -19.70 -14.21 4.55
C ARG A 292 -18.83 -12.95 4.60
N ALA A 293 -18.23 -12.57 3.47
CA ALA A 293 -17.48 -11.31 3.36
C ALA A 293 -18.36 -10.10 3.70
N LEU A 294 -19.58 -10.04 3.15
CA LEU A 294 -20.52 -8.96 3.42
C LEU A 294 -20.88 -8.86 4.91
N ALA A 295 -21.14 -9.99 5.56
CA ALA A 295 -21.47 -10.05 6.98
C ALA A 295 -20.30 -9.54 7.84
N LEU A 296 -19.08 -10.00 7.56
CA LEU A 296 -17.88 -9.57 8.29
C LEU A 296 -17.57 -8.07 8.10
N TYR A 297 -17.75 -7.52 6.89
CA TYR A 297 -17.59 -6.06 6.69
C TYR A 297 -18.59 -5.25 7.51
N LYS A 298 -19.83 -5.72 7.66
CA LYS A 298 -20.83 -5.09 8.52
C LYS A 298 -20.46 -5.20 10.00
N GLU A 299 -20.04 -6.38 10.45
CA GLU A 299 -19.57 -6.60 11.83
C GLU A 299 -18.39 -5.68 12.18
N ALA A 300 -17.42 -5.50 11.27
CA ALA A 300 -16.31 -4.56 11.48
C ALA A 300 -16.78 -3.10 11.62
N LEU A 301 -17.81 -2.68 10.87
CA LEU A 301 -18.40 -1.35 10.98
C LEU A 301 -19.24 -1.17 12.24
N GLU A 302 -19.90 -2.23 12.72
CA GLU A 302 -20.63 -2.20 13.99
C GLU A 302 -19.67 -2.02 15.18
N LEU A 303 -18.51 -2.67 15.12
CA LEU A 303 -17.49 -2.57 16.17
C LEU A 303 -16.69 -1.27 16.14
N ALA A 304 -16.38 -0.74 14.94
CA ALA A 304 -15.48 0.39 14.78
C ALA A 304 -15.87 1.33 13.62
N GLY A 305 -17.16 1.70 13.56
CA GLY A 305 -17.74 2.51 12.49
C GLY A 305 -17.22 3.94 12.38
N GLU A 306 -16.57 4.49 13.41
CA GLU A 306 -15.90 5.80 13.38
C GLU A 306 -14.43 5.70 12.96
N CYS A 307 -13.87 4.49 12.79
CA CYS A 307 -12.49 4.34 12.36
C CYS A 307 -12.36 4.61 10.85
N VAL A 308 -11.50 5.57 10.49
CA VAL A 308 -11.21 5.94 9.10
C VAL A 308 -10.74 4.73 8.29
N TYR A 309 -9.82 3.94 8.84
CA TYR A 309 -9.25 2.78 8.15
C TYR A 309 -10.30 1.70 7.84
N ILE A 310 -11.16 1.38 8.83
CA ILE A 310 -12.26 0.43 8.66
C ILE A 310 -13.21 0.93 7.56
N ASN A 311 -13.61 2.20 7.60
CA ASN A 311 -14.47 2.78 6.56
C ASN A 311 -13.86 2.70 5.16
N ILE A 312 -12.59 3.04 4.98
CA ILE A 312 -11.91 2.97 3.67
C ILE A 312 -11.91 1.53 3.14
N ARG A 313 -11.57 0.56 4.00
CA ARG A 313 -11.44 -0.84 3.61
C ARG A 313 -12.81 -1.49 3.35
N CYS A 314 -13.82 -1.17 4.17
CA CYS A 314 -15.20 -1.56 3.92
C CYS A 314 -15.74 -0.95 2.63
N ALA A 315 -15.44 0.33 2.34
CA ALA A 315 -15.83 0.95 1.07
C ALA A 315 -15.28 0.18 -0.14
N LYS A 316 -13.99 -0.17 -0.11
CA LYS A 316 -13.34 -0.99 -1.15
C LYS A 316 -13.97 -2.39 -1.24
N GLY A 317 -14.25 -3.02 -0.11
CA GLY A 317 -14.91 -4.33 -0.02
C GLY A 317 -16.31 -4.33 -0.63
N PHE A 318 -17.15 -3.39 -0.20
CA PHE A 318 -18.51 -3.22 -0.72
C PHE A 318 -18.53 -2.86 -2.20
N LEU A 319 -17.55 -2.08 -2.69
CA LEU A 319 -17.40 -1.81 -4.12
C LEU A 319 -17.18 -3.12 -4.91
N LYS A 320 -16.28 -4.00 -4.44
CA LYS A 320 -16.04 -5.32 -5.05
C LYS A 320 -17.28 -6.23 -5.00
N LEU A 321 -18.00 -6.21 -3.88
CA LEU A 321 -19.25 -6.95 -3.69
C LEU A 321 -20.47 -6.30 -4.37
N ARG A 322 -20.26 -5.22 -5.14
CA ARG A 322 -21.31 -4.46 -5.86
C ARG A 322 -22.39 -3.86 -4.94
N ASN A 323 -22.11 -3.64 -3.66
CA ASN A 323 -22.99 -2.95 -2.74
C ASN A 323 -22.71 -1.44 -2.76
N GLN A 324 -23.28 -0.77 -3.76
CA GLN A 324 -22.99 0.62 -4.11
C GLN A 324 -23.30 1.62 -2.98
N ASN A 325 -24.43 1.42 -2.29
CA ASN A 325 -24.90 2.33 -1.25
C ASN A 325 -23.96 2.32 -0.04
N LEU A 326 -23.58 1.13 0.44
CA LEU A 326 -22.66 1.01 1.57
C LEU A 326 -21.25 1.48 1.19
N ALA A 327 -20.79 1.22 -0.04
CA ALA A 327 -19.51 1.72 -0.52
C ALA A 327 -19.44 3.25 -0.48
N LYS A 328 -20.48 3.93 -0.99
CA LYS A 328 -20.60 5.40 -0.98
C LYS A 328 -20.69 5.97 0.43
N ALA A 329 -21.47 5.35 1.32
CA ALA A 329 -21.61 5.78 2.70
C ALA A 329 -20.26 5.72 3.44
N CYS A 330 -19.55 4.59 3.34
CA CYS A 330 -18.26 4.40 4.00
C CYS A 330 -17.20 5.37 3.47
N ILE A 331 -17.10 5.57 2.15
CA ILE A 331 -16.07 6.46 1.59
C ILE A 331 -16.35 7.94 1.90
N THR A 332 -17.63 8.33 1.94
CA THR A 332 -18.03 9.68 2.35
C THR A 332 -17.64 9.94 3.80
N LYS A 333 -17.91 8.97 4.69
CA LYS A 333 -17.51 9.05 6.09
C LYS A 333 -15.98 9.10 6.26
N ALA A 334 -15.24 8.27 5.53
CA ALA A 334 -13.78 8.29 5.56
C ALA A 334 -13.19 9.64 5.13
N LEU A 335 -13.71 10.25 4.05
CA LEU A 335 -13.27 11.56 3.58
C LEU A 335 -13.67 12.70 4.52
N LEU A 336 -14.81 12.59 5.20
CA LEU A 336 -15.20 13.56 6.23
C LEU A 336 -14.22 13.56 7.41
N LEU A 337 -13.82 12.37 7.86
CA LEU A 337 -12.93 12.20 9.00
C LEU A 337 -11.46 12.49 8.66
N ALA A 338 -11.02 12.15 7.45
CA ALA A 338 -9.64 12.36 7.01
C ALA A 338 -9.57 12.72 5.50
N PRO A 339 -9.85 13.98 5.13
CA PRO A 339 -9.98 14.38 3.72
C PRO A 339 -8.69 14.20 2.91
N ASN A 340 -7.53 14.28 3.55
CA ASN A 340 -6.22 14.14 2.91
C ASN A 340 -5.65 12.71 3.01
N ASN A 341 -6.44 11.73 3.48
CA ASN A 341 -5.94 10.36 3.57
C ASN A 341 -5.73 9.76 2.16
N THR A 342 -4.49 9.37 1.86
CA THR A 342 -4.09 8.80 0.56
C THR A 342 -4.99 7.64 0.10
N MET A 343 -5.28 6.70 1.00
CA MET A 343 -6.07 5.51 0.67
C MET A 343 -7.56 5.84 0.50
N ALA A 344 -8.09 6.77 1.30
CA ALA A 344 -9.46 7.28 1.12
C ALA A 344 -9.61 7.94 -0.24
N ASN A 345 -8.68 8.82 -0.62
CA ASN A 345 -8.71 9.48 -1.92
C ASN A 345 -8.62 8.45 -3.07
N HIS A 346 -7.74 7.43 -2.97
CA HIS A 346 -7.67 6.38 -4.00
C HIS A 346 -8.98 5.59 -4.15
N VAL A 347 -9.58 5.18 -3.02
CA VAL A 347 -10.85 4.44 -3.04
C VAL A 347 -12.01 5.33 -3.51
N ALA A 348 -12.02 6.61 -3.16
CA ALA A 348 -12.98 7.58 -3.67
C ALA A 348 -12.90 7.71 -5.18
N GLY A 349 -11.69 7.80 -5.75
CA GLY A 349 -11.48 7.78 -7.20
C GLY A 349 -12.13 6.58 -7.87
N LYS A 350 -11.96 5.36 -7.28
CA LYS A 350 -12.61 4.14 -7.78
C LYS A 350 -14.13 4.20 -7.67
N VAL A 351 -14.67 4.75 -6.59
CA VAL A 351 -16.12 4.92 -6.41
C VAL A 351 -16.69 5.87 -7.47
N PHE A 352 -16.06 7.02 -7.70
CA PHE A 352 -16.51 7.98 -8.71
C PHE A 352 -16.37 7.43 -10.14
N GLU A 353 -15.29 6.69 -10.43
CA GLU A 353 -15.10 6.06 -11.74
C GLU A 353 -16.15 4.97 -12.00
N GLN A 354 -16.34 4.05 -11.06
CA GLN A 354 -17.11 2.83 -11.29
C GLN A 354 -18.61 3.00 -11.03
N LEU A 355 -18.99 3.75 -9.99
CA LEU A 355 -20.39 3.88 -9.57
C LEU A 355 -21.05 5.13 -10.15
N ASP A 356 -20.40 6.28 -10.02
CA ASP A 356 -20.97 7.57 -10.48
C ASP A 356 -20.68 7.85 -11.95
N ARG A 357 -19.72 7.12 -12.54
CA ARG A 357 -19.20 7.36 -13.90
C ARG A 357 -18.77 8.82 -14.09
N ASN A 358 -18.30 9.47 -13.02
CA ASN A 358 -17.81 10.84 -13.04
C ASN A 358 -16.28 10.83 -13.14
N TRP A 359 -15.77 10.91 -14.36
CA TRP A 359 -14.36 10.69 -14.66
C TRP A 359 -13.50 11.86 -14.20
N GLU A 360 -14.02 13.09 -14.24
CA GLU A 360 -13.27 14.27 -13.79
C GLU A 360 -13.06 14.24 -12.28
N ARG A 361 -14.11 13.91 -11.50
CA ARG A 361 -13.95 13.72 -10.05
C ARG A 361 -13.04 12.54 -9.73
N ALA A 362 -13.13 11.44 -10.48
CA ALA A 362 -12.23 10.31 -10.29
C ALA A 362 -10.76 10.71 -10.49
N LYS A 363 -10.44 11.48 -11.54
CA LYS A 363 -9.09 12.02 -11.78
C LYS A 363 -8.61 12.89 -10.62
N GLU A 364 -9.46 13.78 -10.10
CA GLU A 364 -9.12 14.65 -8.96
C GLU A 364 -8.69 13.82 -7.75
N PHE A 365 -9.49 12.83 -7.37
CA PHE A 365 -9.20 11.96 -6.23
C PHE A 365 -8.00 11.04 -6.47
N TYR A 366 -7.83 10.53 -7.68
CA TYR A 366 -6.63 9.76 -8.03
C TYR A 366 -5.37 10.63 -7.99
N LEU A 367 -5.42 11.86 -8.48
CA LEU A 367 -4.30 12.80 -8.42
C LEU A 367 -3.89 13.10 -6.98
N LYS A 368 -4.85 13.44 -6.11
CA LYS A 368 -4.59 13.66 -4.68
C LYS A 368 -3.94 12.46 -4.00
N ALA A 369 -4.38 11.24 -4.33
CA ALA A 369 -3.76 10.03 -3.80
C ALA A 369 -2.35 9.82 -4.38
N ALA A 370 -2.18 10.03 -5.68
CA ALA A 370 -0.93 9.84 -6.40
C ALA A 370 0.17 10.79 -5.90
N GLU A 371 -0.14 12.09 -5.75
CA GLU A 371 0.77 13.09 -5.18
C GLU A 371 1.22 12.75 -3.76
N ASN A 372 0.42 11.96 -3.03
CA ASN A 372 0.78 11.40 -1.72
C ASN A 372 1.48 10.04 -1.80
N GLY A 373 2.11 9.72 -2.95
CA GLY A 373 2.90 8.52 -3.16
C GLY A 373 2.10 7.28 -3.59
N ALA A 374 0.82 7.40 -3.98
CA ALA A 374 0.02 6.24 -4.34
C ALA A 374 0.28 5.67 -5.73
N PHE A 375 1.19 4.70 -5.83
CA PHE A 375 1.50 3.99 -7.09
C PHE A 375 0.24 3.51 -7.83
N GLY A 376 -0.65 2.80 -7.12
CA GLY A 376 -1.89 2.31 -7.72
C GLY A 376 -2.83 3.43 -8.20
N ALA A 377 -2.78 4.61 -7.57
CA ALA A 377 -3.56 5.77 -8.01
C ALA A 377 -2.96 6.42 -9.25
N TYR A 378 -1.62 6.46 -9.40
CA TYR A 378 -0.99 6.87 -10.66
C TYR A 378 -1.41 5.97 -11.82
N MET A 379 -1.35 4.64 -11.63
CA MET A 379 -1.76 3.69 -12.67
C MET A 379 -3.23 3.86 -13.06
N ASP A 380 -4.12 4.03 -12.09
CA ASP A 380 -5.55 4.30 -12.33
C ASP A 380 -5.77 5.67 -13.02
N LEU A 381 -5.01 6.71 -12.62
CA LEU A 381 -5.04 8.05 -13.22
C LEU A 381 -4.61 8.03 -14.68
N PHE A 382 -3.49 7.39 -15.00
CA PHE A 382 -2.96 7.30 -16.37
C PHE A 382 -3.88 6.48 -17.26
N ASN A 383 -4.46 5.39 -16.74
CA ASN A 383 -5.50 4.65 -17.43
C ASN A 383 -6.70 5.55 -17.75
N LEU A 384 -7.11 6.41 -16.81
CA LEU A 384 -8.22 7.34 -17.02
C LEU A 384 -7.88 8.49 -17.99
N LYS A 385 -6.66 9.04 -17.94
CA LYS A 385 -6.16 10.01 -18.94
C LYS A 385 -6.17 9.40 -20.34
N TYR A 386 -5.66 8.18 -20.48
CA TYR A 386 -5.66 7.42 -21.73
C TYR A 386 -7.07 7.08 -22.23
N LYS A 387 -8.00 6.72 -21.33
CA LYS A 387 -9.41 6.52 -21.67
C LYS A 387 -10.05 7.76 -22.28
N GLY A 388 -9.75 8.94 -21.73
CA GLY A 388 -10.26 10.23 -22.19
C GLY A 388 -9.57 10.80 -23.42
N ASN A 389 -8.29 10.47 -23.63
CA ASN A 389 -7.49 10.93 -24.77
C ASN A 389 -6.60 9.80 -25.28
N CYS A 390 -6.93 9.23 -26.45
CA CYS A 390 -6.13 8.15 -27.06
C CYS A 390 -4.74 8.61 -27.55
N ASN A 391 -4.51 9.92 -27.66
CA ASN A 391 -3.22 10.52 -28.03
C ASN A 391 -2.37 10.90 -26.81
N TYR A 392 -2.82 10.56 -25.60
CA TYR A 392 -2.05 10.80 -24.38
C TYR A 392 -0.76 9.97 -24.40
N ASP A 393 0.38 10.65 -24.30
CA ASP A 393 1.68 10.00 -24.22
C ASP A 393 2.02 9.64 -22.77
N ALA A 394 1.84 8.37 -22.41
CA ALA A 394 2.08 7.88 -21.07
C ALA A 394 3.58 7.72 -20.75
N LEU A 395 4.47 7.80 -21.75
CA LEU A 395 5.88 7.42 -21.59
C LEU A 395 6.61 8.31 -20.57
N SER A 396 6.48 9.64 -20.70
CA SER A 396 7.12 10.59 -19.78
C SER A 396 6.63 10.39 -18.35
N ASP A 397 5.33 10.16 -18.18
CA ASP A 397 4.70 9.95 -16.88
C ASP A 397 5.20 8.62 -16.26
N LEU A 398 5.28 7.53 -17.03
CA LEU A 398 5.81 6.23 -16.57
C LEU A 398 7.30 6.26 -16.23
N GLN A 399 8.12 6.98 -17.00
CA GLN A 399 9.54 7.15 -16.73
C GLN A 399 9.77 7.93 -15.41
N GLY A 400 9.00 8.98 -15.16
CA GLY A 400 9.03 9.69 -13.88
C GLY A 400 8.68 8.78 -12.69
N LEU A 401 7.72 7.87 -12.85
CA LEU A 401 7.42 6.89 -11.80
C LEU A 401 8.54 5.88 -11.59
N LEU A 402 9.28 5.50 -12.64
CA LEU A 402 10.43 4.60 -12.53
C LEU A 402 11.57 5.24 -11.73
N GLU A 403 11.70 6.57 -11.80
CA GLU A 403 12.60 7.33 -10.95
C GLU A 403 12.10 7.36 -9.50
N GLN A 404 10.80 7.56 -9.30
CA GLN A 404 10.18 7.71 -7.98
C GLN A 404 10.09 6.39 -7.17
N PHE A 405 9.70 5.28 -7.80
CA PHE A 405 9.30 4.05 -7.08
C PHE A 405 10.33 2.92 -7.21
N LYS A 406 11.30 2.85 -6.29
CA LYS A 406 12.43 1.91 -6.39
C LYS A 406 12.14 0.46 -5.97
N GLU A 407 10.94 0.16 -5.45
CA GLU A 407 10.65 -1.21 -5.01
C GLU A 407 10.56 -2.18 -6.20
N LEU A 408 11.20 -3.34 -6.07
CA LEU A 408 11.33 -4.33 -7.15
C LEU A 408 10.01 -4.63 -7.88
N PRO A 409 8.89 -5.00 -7.20
CA PRO A 409 7.65 -5.34 -7.92
C PRO A 409 7.04 -4.16 -8.69
N ARG A 410 7.32 -2.91 -8.30
CA ARG A 410 6.84 -1.70 -8.98
C ARG A 410 7.74 -1.35 -10.15
N GLN A 411 9.05 -1.48 -9.98
CA GLN A 411 10.02 -1.36 -11.07
C GLN A 411 9.70 -2.35 -12.19
N GLU A 412 9.50 -3.63 -11.86
CA GLU A 412 9.13 -4.67 -12.83
C GLU A 412 7.82 -4.33 -13.56
N GLU A 413 6.79 -3.90 -12.82
CA GLU A 413 5.51 -3.48 -13.41
C GLU A 413 5.70 -2.28 -14.36
N LEU A 414 6.41 -1.24 -13.94
CA LEU A 414 6.66 -0.04 -14.75
C LEU A 414 7.46 -0.36 -16.01
N LEU A 415 8.55 -1.12 -15.89
CA LEU A 415 9.35 -1.58 -17.04
C LEU A 415 8.48 -2.37 -18.02
N CYS A 416 7.62 -3.28 -17.52
CA CYS A 416 6.71 -4.03 -18.37
C CYS A 416 5.66 -3.14 -19.05
N GLN A 417 5.14 -2.11 -18.37
CA GLN A 417 4.19 -1.16 -18.97
C GLN A 417 4.87 -0.27 -20.03
N ILE A 418 6.10 0.16 -19.80
CA ILE A 418 6.89 0.92 -20.77
C ILE A 418 7.22 0.07 -22.00
N GLY A 419 7.72 -1.16 -21.80
CA GLY A 419 7.99 -2.10 -22.89
C GLY A 419 6.72 -2.39 -23.71
N SER A 420 5.61 -2.64 -23.02
CA SER A 420 4.28 -2.77 -23.63
C SER A 420 3.86 -1.55 -24.45
N TYR A 421 4.17 -0.34 -23.98
CA TYR A 421 3.83 0.89 -24.68
C TYR A 421 4.62 1.05 -25.99
N TYR A 422 5.94 0.76 -25.96
CA TYR A 422 6.77 0.73 -27.16
C TYR A 422 6.27 -0.32 -28.16
N LEU A 423 5.94 -1.51 -27.67
CA LEU A 423 5.47 -2.59 -28.51
C LEU A 423 4.14 -2.27 -29.19
N LEU A 424 3.14 -1.84 -28.42
CA LEU A 424 1.77 -1.65 -28.92
C LEU A 424 1.54 -0.33 -29.67
N PHE A 425 2.20 0.74 -29.26
CA PHE A 425 1.89 2.10 -29.76
C PHE A 425 3.00 2.74 -30.57
N LYS A 426 4.25 2.35 -30.32
CA LYS A 426 5.39 2.84 -31.12
C LYS A 426 5.81 1.85 -32.20
N ASN A 427 5.32 0.61 -32.14
CA ASN A 427 5.73 -0.49 -33.01
C ASN A 427 7.26 -0.65 -33.03
N ASP A 428 7.89 -0.46 -31.87
CA ASP A 428 9.35 -0.48 -31.67
C ASP A 428 9.71 -1.71 -30.82
N PHE A 429 9.85 -2.85 -31.50
CA PHE A 429 10.09 -4.14 -30.88
C PHE A 429 11.44 -4.22 -30.15
N GLU A 430 12.48 -3.61 -30.73
CA GLU A 430 13.83 -3.57 -30.15
C GLU A 430 13.83 -2.83 -28.82
N LYS A 431 13.31 -1.60 -28.78
CA LYS A 431 13.20 -0.86 -27.51
C LYS A 431 12.28 -1.53 -26.52
N ALA A 432 11.16 -2.11 -26.97
CA ALA A 432 10.28 -2.86 -26.08
C ALA A 432 11.05 -3.99 -25.37
N PHE A 433 11.86 -4.74 -26.13
CA PHE A 433 12.70 -5.81 -25.59
C PHE A 433 13.75 -5.29 -24.61
N GLU A 434 14.38 -4.13 -24.84
CA GLU A 434 15.34 -3.55 -23.88
C GLU A 434 14.73 -3.40 -22.47
N TYR A 435 13.49 -2.91 -22.36
CA TYR A 435 12.82 -2.78 -21.06
C TYR A 435 12.44 -4.14 -20.45
N PHE A 436 11.91 -5.07 -21.25
CA PHE A 436 11.56 -6.40 -20.75
C PHE A 436 12.81 -7.20 -20.33
N LYS A 437 13.92 -7.05 -21.06
CA LYS A 437 15.19 -7.71 -20.78
C LYS A 437 15.71 -7.38 -19.39
N VAL A 438 15.61 -6.12 -18.95
CA VAL A 438 15.99 -5.74 -17.58
C VAL A 438 15.24 -6.55 -16.52
N VAL A 439 13.93 -6.79 -16.74
CA VAL A 439 13.12 -7.61 -15.83
C VAL A 439 13.51 -9.08 -15.92
N ILE A 440 13.71 -9.61 -17.13
CA ILE A 440 14.06 -11.01 -17.37
C ILE A 440 15.42 -11.35 -16.76
N GLU A 441 16.43 -10.50 -16.91
CA GLU A 441 17.78 -10.74 -16.36
C GLU A 441 17.79 -10.69 -14.84
N LYS A 442 16.97 -9.82 -14.24
CA LYS A 442 16.91 -9.65 -12.78
C LYS A 442 16.01 -10.67 -12.09
N ASN A 443 14.87 -10.98 -12.70
CA ASN A 443 13.84 -11.86 -12.15
C ASN A 443 13.05 -12.54 -13.29
N PRO A 444 13.61 -13.57 -13.92
CA PRO A 444 12.92 -14.29 -15.01
C PRO A 444 11.64 -15.02 -14.53
N GLY A 445 11.56 -15.26 -13.22
CA GLY A 445 10.38 -15.85 -12.60
C GLY A 445 9.20 -14.88 -12.44
N SER A 446 9.39 -13.58 -12.70
CA SER A 446 8.43 -12.53 -12.33
C SER A 446 7.03 -12.76 -12.91
N ASP A 447 6.03 -12.66 -12.05
CA ASP A 447 4.61 -12.69 -12.45
C ASP A 447 4.23 -11.47 -13.29
N ARG A 448 5.03 -10.40 -13.25
CA ARG A 448 4.85 -9.25 -14.16
C ARG A 448 5.15 -9.60 -15.60
N LEU A 449 6.00 -10.60 -15.84
CA LEU A 449 6.27 -11.16 -17.16
C LEU A 449 5.22 -12.18 -17.55
N LYS A 450 4.91 -13.14 -16.67
CA LYS A 450 3.99 -14.26 -16.98
C LYS A 450 2.52 -13.84 -17.06
N ALA A 451 2.11 -12.87 -16.24
CA ALA A 451 0.74 -12.42 -16.11
C ALA A 451 0.64 -10.88 -16.15
N HIS A 452 1.26 -10.28 -17.16
CA HIS A 452 1.29 -8.83 -17.36
C HIS A 452 -0.11 -8.24 -17.59
N LYS A 453 -0.54 -7.36 -16.68
CA LYS A 453 -1.81 -6.62 -16.80
C LYS A 453 -1.56 -5.27 -17.46
N ASN A 454 -1.44 -5.29 -18.78
CA ASN A 454 -1.21 -4.08 -19.55
C ASN A 454 -2.35 -3.06 -19.39
N MET A 455 -2.02 -1.85 -18.94
CA MET A 455 -3.01 -0.82 -18.61
C MET A 455 -3.71 -0.22 -19.84
N PHE A 456 -3.13 -0.38 -21.02
CA PHE A 456 -3.62 0.16 -22.28
C PHE A 456 -4.62 -0.77 -22.98
N LEU A 457 -4.68 -2.05 -22.57
CA LEU A 457 -5.62 -3.03 -23.11
C LEU A 457 -6.98 -2.94 -22.40
N ARG A 458 -7.92 -2.21 -23.02
CA ARG A 458 -9.24 -1.92 -22.45
C ARG A 458 -10.08 -3.18 -22.18
N GLY A 459 -10.69 -3.22 -20.98
CA GLY A 459 -11.90 -4.02 -20.70
C GLY A 459 -11.71 -5.52 -20.64
N TYR A 460 -10.46 -6.00 -20.77
CA TYR A 460 -10.14 -7.41 -20.69
C TYR A 460 -9.43 -7.70 -19.37
N LYS A 461 -9.90 -8.70 -18.64
CA LYS A 461 -9.16 -9.32 -17.54
C LYS A 461 -8.02 -10.22 -18.05
N MET A 462 -7.58 -10.06 -19.32
CA MET A 462 -6.47 -10.84 -19.84
C MET A 462 -5.18 -10.32 -19.23
N CYS A 463 -4.47 -11.25 -18.61
CA CYS A 463 -3.05 -11.08 -18.37
C CYS A 463 -2.34 -11.61 -19.63
N MET A 464 -1.32 -10.91 -20.10
CA MET A 464 -0.47 -11.40 -21.19
C MET A 464 0.78 -12.03 -20.60
N ASN A 465 1.22 -13.13 -21.20
CA ASN A 465 2.56 -13.63 -20.97
C ASN A 465 3.51 -12.89 -21.93
N ILE A 466 4.43 -12.10 -21.39
CA ILE A 466 5.38 -11.29 -22.17
C ILE A 466 6.32 -12.20 -22.95
N TYR A 467 6.71 -13.36 -22.43
CA TYR A 467 7.53 -14.34 -23.15
C TYR A 467 6.83 -14.83 -24.42
N ASP A 468 5.53 -15.12 -24.30
CA ASP A 468 4.69 -15.55 -25.41
C ASP A 468 4.64 -14.49 -26.52
N VAL A 469 4.43 -13.22 -26.12
CA VAL A 469 4.37 -12.09 -27.05
C VAL A 469 5.72 -11.84 -27.72
N LEU A 470 6.82 -11.83 -26.95
CA LEU A 470 8.17 -11.62 -27.49
C LEU A 470 8.59 -12.72 -28.45
N CYS A 471 8.29 -13.98 -28.12
CA CYS A 471 8.59 -15.13 -28.97
C CYS A 471 7.80 -15.06 -30.29
N ASP A 472 6.52 -14.72 -30.24
CA ASP A 472 5.69 -14.60 -31.46
C ASP A 472 6.19 -13.46 -32.35
N GLU A 473 6.46 -12.29 -31.80
CA GLU A 473 6.96 -11.12 -32.53
C GLU A 473 8.32 -11.39 -33.17
N ALA A 474 9.24 -12.03 -32.45
CA ALA A 474 10.55 -12.43 -33.00
C ALA A 474 10.39 -13.43 -34.17
N ARG A 475 9.50 -14.41 -34.06
CA ARG A 475 9.23 -15.39 -35.12
C ARG A 475 8.60 -14.74 -36.35
N LEU A 476 7.62 -13.86 -36.17
CA LEU A 476 6.99 -13.12 -37.26
C LEU A 476 7.99 -12.19 -37.96
N THR A 477 8.85 -11.53 -37.18
CA THR A 477 9.92 -10.68 -37.71
C THR A 477 10.88 -11.50 -38.59
N LEU A 478 11.27 -12.70 -38.15
CA LEU A 478 12.10 -13.61 -38.95
C LEU A 478 11.40 -14.16 -40.21
N GLN A 479 10.08 -14.38 -40.16
CA GLN A 479 9.30 -14.87 -41.30
C GLN A 479 9.09 -13.80 -42.37
N ASN A 480 8.87 -12.55 -41.95
CA ASN A 480 8.56 -11.45 -42.85
C ASN A 480 9.82 -10.81 -43.50
N GLN A 481 11.01 -11.13 -42.99
CA GLN A 481 12.25 -10.52 -43.45
C GLN A 481 13.00 -11.43 -44.43
N SER A 482 12.80 -11.23 -45.73
CA SER A 482 13.67 -11.79 -46.78
C SER A 482 15.00 -11.03 -46.90
N GLU A 483 15.13 -9.82 -46.36
CA GLU A 483 16.30 -8.93 -46.51
C GLU A 483 16.63 -8.04 -45.28
N SER A 484 16.41 -8.52 -44.05
CA SER A 484 16.79 -7.72 -42.87
C SER A 484 18.29 -7.68 -42.59
N SER A 485 18.72 -6.65 -41.87
CA SER A 485 20.09 -6.57 -41.34
C SER A 485 20.40 -7.78 -40.46
N ASN A 486 21.62 -8.31 -40.57
CA ASN A 486 22.08 -9.46 -39.77
C ASN A 486 21.87 -9.26 -38.25
N GLN A 487 21.89 -8.01 -37.79
CA GLN A 487 21.69 -7.63 -36.39
C GLN A 487 20.25 -7.87 -35.88
N ASN A 488 19.23 -7.64 -36.71
CA ASN A 488 17.84 -7.93 -36.33
C ASN A 488 17.60 -9.44 -36.22
N ARG A 489 18.24 -10.21 -37.10
CA ARG A 489 18.14 -11.67 -37.07
C ARG A 489 18.76 -12.27 -35.82
N SER A 490 19.95 -11.81 -35.41
CA SER A 490 20.60 -12.29 -34.19
C SER A 490 19.81 -11.93 -32.93
N LEU A 491 19.26 -10.72 -32.87
CA LEU A 491 18.38 -10.30 -31.78
C LEU A 491 17.15 -11.22 -31.67
N CYS A 492 16.45 -11.47 -32.79
CA CYS A 492 15.27 -12.35 -32.78
C CYS A 492 15.61 -13.78 -32.35
N GLN A 493 16.74 -14.33 -32.81
CA GLN A 493 17.20 -15.66 -32.39
C GLN A 493 17.52 -15.70 -30.89
N HIS A 494 18.16 -14.66 -30.36
CA HIS A 494 18.43 -14.54 -28.93
C HIS A 494 17.14 -14.47 -28.11
N ILE A 495 16.15 -13.67 -28.55
CA ILE A 495 14.84 -13.57 -27.89
C ILE A 495 14.13 -14.93 -27.88
N ILE A 496 14.12 -15.66 -29.00
CA ILE A 496 13.48 -16.98 -29.09
C ILE A 496 14.16 -17.97 -28.15
N PHE A 497 15.49 -17.99 -28.12
CA PHE A 497 16.26 -18.83 -27.19
C PHE A 497 15.88 -18.52 -25.74
N LEU A 498 15.91 -17.24 -25.36
CA LEU A 498 15.59 -16.80 -24.01
C LEU A 498 14.12 -17.09 -23.62
N CYS A 499 13.17 -16.95 -24.55
CA CYS A 499 11.77 -17.30 -24.28
C CYS A 499 11.56 -18.81 -24.15
N SER A 500 12.35 -19.64 -24.84
CA SER A 500 12.21 -21.10 -24.82
C SER A 500 12.48 -21.72 -23.45
N GLU A 501 13.32 -21.08 -22.62
CA GLU A 501 13.62 -21.53 -21.27
C GLU A 501 12.46 -21.29 -20.29
N HIS A 502 11.63 -20.27 -20.55
CA HIS A 502 10.57 -19.84 -19.64
C HIS A 502 9.15 -20.12 -20.14
N SER A 503 8.97 -20.28 -21.44
CA SER A 503 7.68 -20.59 -22.09
C SER A 503 7.91 -21.51 -23.31
N PRO A 504 8.22 -22.80 -23.10
CA PRO A 504 8.53 -23.72 -24.19
C PRO A 504 7.32 -23.97 -25.11
N ASP A 505 6.11 -23.91 -24.56
CA ASP A 505 4.86 -24.12 -25.31
C ASP A 505 4.64 -23.07 -26.41
N SER A 506 5.23 -21.87 -26.25
CA SER A 506 5.13 -20.77 -27.22
C SER A 506 5.81 -21.08 -28.54
N LEU A 507 6.77 -22.02 -28.56
CA LEU A 507 7.43 -22.46 -29.78
C LEU A 507 6.54 -23.34 -30.65
N GLN A 508 5.61 -24.08 -30.03
CA GLN A 508 4.77 -25.07 -30.72
C GLN A 508 3.53 -24.43 -31.36
N ARG A 509 3.05 -23.32 -30.81
CA ARG A 509 1.87 -22.60 -31.33
C ARG A 509 2.20 -21.76 -32.57
N THR A 510 1.17 -21.47 -33.36
CA THR A 510 1.25 -20.50 -34.45
C THR A 510 1.49 -19.10 -33.87
N PRO A 511 2.50 -18.36 -34.35
CA PRO A 511 2.79 -17.04 -33.80
C PRO A 511 1.66 -16.06 -34.14
N VAL A 512 1.25 -15.25 -33.17
CA VAL A 512 0.20 -14.23 -33.32
C VAL A 512 0.82 -12.87 -33.02
N SER A 513 0.67 -11.89 -33.92
CA SER A 513 1.22 -10.56 -33.65
C SER A 513 0.50 -9.91 -32.47
N CYS A 514 1.24 -9.12 -31.71
CA CYS A 514 0.75 -8.26 -30.66
C CYS A 514 -0.34 -7.32 -31.18
N GLN A 515 -0.21 -6.84 -32.42
CA GLN A 515 -1.24 -6.05 -33.07
C GLN A 515 -2.52 -6.88 -33.32
N GLU A 516 -2.41 -8.13 -33.78
CA GLU A 516 -3.58 -9.00 -33.96
C GLU A 516 -4.23 -9.36 -32.60
N LEU A 517 -3.44 -9.64 -31.58
CA LEU A 517 -3.91 -9.81 -30.20
C LEU A 517 -4.67 -8.55 -29.74
N TRP A 518 -4.09 -7.38 -29.97
CA TRP A 518 -4.70 -6.10 -29.64
C TRP A 518 -6.00 -5.87 -30.41
N GLU A 519 -6.03 -6.12 -31.71
CA GLU A 519 -7.23 -5.94 -32.54
C GLU A 519 -8.35 -6.88 -32.09
N LYS A 520 -8.05 -8.16 -31.81
CA LYS A 520 -9.01 -9.12 -31.25
C LYS A 520 -9.60 -8.64 -29.92
N VAL A 521 -8.77 -8.02 -29.07
CA VAL A 521 -9.20 -7.47 -27.77
C VAL A 521 -10.00 -6.17 -27.94
N ALA A 522 -9.48 -5.22 -28.72
CA ALA A 522 -10.06 -3.91 -28.98
C ALA A 522 -11.42 -4.02 -29.70
N TRP A 523 -11.58 -5.00 -30.59
CA TRP A 523 -12.86 -5.23 -31.27
C TRP A 523 -13.95 -5.63 -30.28
N LYS A 524 -13.61 -6.42 -29.25
CA LYS A 524 -14.57 -6.83 -28.21
C LYS A 524 -14.89 -5.71 -27.22
N SER A 525 -13.97 -4.79 -26.98
CA SER A 525 -14.05 -3.77 -25.92
C SER A 525 -14.38 -2.34 -26.38
N THR A 526 -14.45 -2.08 -27.69
CA THR A 526 -14.76 -0.74 -28.21
C THR A 526 -16.19 -0.30 -27.88
N PRO A 527 -16.37 0.85 -27.20
CA PRO A 527 -17.68 1.49 -27.04
C PRO A 527 -18.28 1.81 -28.41
N ARG A 528 -19.61 1.69 -28.53
CA ARG A 528 -20.37 1.87 -29.79
C ARG A 528 -19.99 3.16 -30.56
N CYS A 529 -19.62 4.23 -29.84
CA CYS A 529 -19.26 5.52 -30.43
C CYS A 529 -17.97 5.50 -31.30
N VAL A 530 -17.00 4.62 -31.02
CA VAL A 530 -15.79 4.47 -31.86
C VAL A 530 -16.11 3.61 -33.09
N ARG A 531 -17.02 2.64 -32.96
CA ARG A 531 -17.49 1.81 -34.09
C ARG A 531 -18.24 2.64 -35.14
N GLU A 532 -19.03 3.63 -34.71
CA GLU A 532 -19.79 4.49 -35.63
C GLU A 532 -18.90 5.46 -36.42
N ARG A 533 -17.78 5.95 -35.85
CA ARG A 533 -16.82 6.78 -36.60
C ARG A 533 -16.07 5.97 -37.68
N ARG A 534 -15.58 4.78 -37.34
CA ARG A 534 -14.88 3.90 -38.31
C ARG A 534 -15.82 3.32 -39.38
N SER A 535 -17.10 3.13 -39.06
CA SER A 535 -18.12 2.72 -40.04
C SER A 535 -18.41 3.81 -41.06
N ARG A 536 -18.51 5.08 -40.63
CA ARG A 536 -18.82 6.21 -41.54
C ARG A 536 -17.70 6.50 -42.54
N ASP A 537 -16.44 6.29 -42.16
CA ASP A 537 -15.30 6.51 -43.07
C ASP A 537 -15.14 5.40 -44.12
N LYS A 538 -15.64 4.18 -43.85
CA LYS A 538 -15.61 3.09 -44.85
C LYS A 538 -16.74 3.15 -45.89
N THR A 539 -17.82 3.89 -45.63
CA THR A 539 -18.98 4.00 -46.55
C THR A 539 -18.96 5.27 -47.44
N ARG A 540 -17.90 6.09 -47.43
CA ARG A 540 -17.80 7.29 -48.28
C ARG A 540 -16.94 7.12 -49.53
N GLY A 541 -16.73 5.88 -49.96
CA GLY A 541 -15.98 5.53 -51.18
C GLY A 541 -16.82 5.23 -52.41
N GLU A 542 -18.09 5.68 -52.50
CA GLU A 542 -18.83 5.67 -53.77
C GLU A 542 -18.74 7.04 -54.44
N PRO A 543 -18.22 7.13 -55.68
CA PRO A 543 -18.07 8.40 -56.37
C PRO A 543 -19.43 8.87 -56.91
N CYS A 544 -20.03 9.86 -56.24
CA CYS A 544 -21.11 10.63 -56.83
C CYS A 544 -20.60 11.34 -58.09
N ARG A 545 -21.13 10.92 -59.24
CA ARG A 545 -20.91 11.56 -60.53
C ARG A 545 -21.33 13.03 -60.49
N SER A 546 -20.40 13.84 -60.98
CA SER A 546 -20.49 15.25 -61.32
C SER A 546 -21.80 15.66 -61.97
N ARG A 547 -22.33 16.80 -61.55
CA ARG A 547 -23.13 17.66 -62.43
C ARG A 547 -22.73 19.12 -62.19
N ASP A 548 -22.18 19.70 -63.24
CA ASP A 548 -21.78 21.10 -63.35
C ASP A 548 -22.95 22.04 -63.10
N SER A 549 -22.69 23.13 -62.37
CA SER A 549 -23.29 24.43 -62.67
C SER A 549 -22.51 25.55 -61.98
N SER A 550 -22.25 26.55 -62.79
CA SER A 550 -21.42 27.74 -62.68
C SER A 550 -21.91 28.84 -61.72
N SER A 551 -21.01 29.83 -61.60
CA SER A 551 -21.19 31.26 -61.34
C SER A 551 -21.27 31.76 -59.89
N GLU A 552 -20.13 32.36 -59.48
CA GLU A 552 -19.98 33.77 -59.06
C GLU A 552 -21.00 34.37 -58.09
N SER A 553 -20.50 34.87 -56.95
CA SER A 553 -20.42 36.32 -56.69
C SER A 553 -20.24 36.60 -55.19
N CYS A 554 -19.26 37.45 -54.93
CA CYS A 554 -18.87 38.02 -53.65
C CYS A 554 -19.97 38.92 -53.06
N HIS A 555 -20.10 38.97 -51.73
CA HIS A 555 -20.12 40.25 -51.00
C HIS A 555 -19.89 40.05 -49.49
N THR A 556 -18.83 40.69 -49.03
CA THR A 556 -18.54 41.10 -47.66
C THR A 556 -19.54 42.13 -47.16
N TYR A 557 -20.02 42.01 -45.91
CA TYR A 557 -20.29 43.17 -45.05
C TYR A 557 -20.09 42.81 -43.58
N SER A 558 -19.40 43.70 -42.89
CA SER A 558 -19.05 43.72 -41.47
C SER A 558 -19.77 44.89 -40.82
N SER A 559 -20.40 44.69 -39.66
CA SER A 559 -20.50 45.63 -38.52
C SER A 559 -21.47 45.02 -37.50
N ASN A 560 -21.09 44.72 -36.24
CA ASN A 560 -20.81 45.57 -35.08
C ASN A 560 -22.02 46.29 -34.45
N GLU A 561 -21.96 46.33 -33.11
CA GLU A 561 -22.78 47.03 -32.09
C GLU A 561 -24.02 46.27 -31.59
N SER A 562 -24.02 45.69 -30.38
CA SER A 562 -23.91 46.25 -29.01
C SER A 562 -25.12 47.09 -28.59
N LYS A 563 -25.88 46.59 -27.60
CA LYS A 563 -26.31 47.29 -26.36
C LYS A 563 -27.34 46.43 -25.63
N GLY A 564 -27.05 46.08 -24.38
CA GLY A 564 -28.05 45.62 -23.41
C GLY A 564 -28.50 46.75 -22.51
N THR A 565 -29.66 46.62 -21.87
CA THR A 565 -29.88 46.96 -20.44
C THR A 565 -31.26 46.48 -19.95
N TYR A 566 -31.27 46.12 -18.66
CA TYR A 566 -32.36 45.73 -17.74
C TYR A 566 -33.48 46.80 -17.60
N HIS A 567 -34.65 46.68 -16.94
CA HIS A 567 -35.26 45.89 -15.84
C HIS A 567 -36.80 46.04 -15.90
N SER A 568 -37.59 45.12 -15.29
CA SER A 568 -38.83 45.34 -14.48
C SER A 568 -39.69 44.05 -14.45
N LEU A 569 -39.67 43.23 -13.39
CA LEU A 569 -40.60 43.16 -12.23
C LEU A 569 -42.07 42.80 -12.55
N GLY A 570 -42.59 41.72 -11.92
CA GLY A 570 -44.01 41.37 -11.93
C GLY A 570 -44.36 39.98 -11.36
N SER A 571 -44.65 39.96 -10.06
CA SER A 571 -44.95 38.88 -9.09
C SER A 571 -46.13 37.90 -9.37
N TYR A 572 -45.98 36.63 -8.93
CA TYR A 572 -46.75 35.90 -7.87
C TYR A 572 -46.86 34.37 -8.14
N PRO A 573 -46.53 33.50 -7.17
CA PRO A 573 -46.78 32.05 -7.24
C PRO A 573 -48.05 31.64 -6.48
N ARG A 574 -48.70 30.57 -6.94
CA ARG A 574 -49.88 29.97 -6.30
C ARG A 574 -49.54 28.57 -5.79
N GLU A 575 -49.56 28.42 -4.47
CA GLU A 575 -49.58 27.15 -3.76
C GLU A 575 -50.83 26.34 -4.11
N LYS A 576 -50.72 25.01 -4.09
CA LYS A 576 -51.79 24.13 -3.61
C LYS A 576 -51.21 22.79 -3.16
N GLU A 577 -51.32 22.63 -1.85
CA GLU A 577 -51.15 21.40 -1.11
C GLU A 577 -52.51 20.66 -1.03
N GLN A 578 -52.43 19.38 -0.66
CA GLN A 578 -53.46 18.53 -0.04
C GLN A 578 -54.29 17.52 -0.85
N THR A 579 -53.98 16.26 -0.49
CA THR A 579 -54.85 15.17 0.01
C THR A 579 -55.64 14.28 -0.95
N GLY A 580 -55.53 12.97 -0.71
CA GLY A 580 -56.40 11.95 -1.31
C GLY A 580 -55.89 10.52 -1.07
N GLN A 581 -56.09 9.99 0.14
CA GLN A 581 -56.01 8.55 0.43
C GLN A 581 -57.03 7.77 -0.41
N ARG A 582 -56.65 6.56 -0.88
CA ARG A 582 -57.54 5.38 -0.84
C ARG A 582 -56.77 4.08 -1.09
N SER A 583 -56.93 3.14 -0.17
CA SER A 583 -56.54 1.74 -0.29
C SER A 583 -57.53 0.97 -1.17
N ARG A 584 -57.09 -0.16 -1.74
CA ARG A 584 -57.82 -1.44 -1.70
C ARG A 584 -56.94 -2.61 -2.15
N PHE A 585 -57.18 -3.72 -1.47
CA PHE A 585 -56.59 -5.05 -1.55
C PHE A 585 -57.32 -5.97 -2.55
N TYR A 586 -56.66 -7.09 -2.92
CA TYR A 586 -57.13 -8.36 -3.53
C TYR A 586 -57.66 -8.25 -4.99
N SER A 587 -57.44 -9.20 -5.92
CA SER A 587 -57.30 -10.67 -5.84
C SER A 587 -56.75 -11.28 -7.15
N ASN A 588 -56.18 -12.48 -7.00
CA ASN A 588 -56.02 -13.61 -7.93
C ASN A 588 -56.70 -13.59 -9.31
N SER A 589 -55.98 -14.14 -10.30
CA SER A 589 -56.58 -15.01 -11.32
C SER A 589 -55.56 -16.07 -11.79
N GLU A 590 -55.91 -17.33 -11.52
CA GLU A 590 -55.42 -18.52 -12.23
C GLU A 590 -56.07 -18.62 -13.62
N SER A 591 -55.33 -19.19 -14.57
CA SER A 591 -55.72 -19.86 -15.84
C SER A 591 -54.63 -19.54 -16.88
N GLY A 592 -54.16 -20.44 -17.74
CA GLY A 592 -54.59 -21.79 -18.05
C GLY A 592 -53.54 -22.47 -18.94
N LEU A 593 -53.84 -23.72 -19.24
CA LEU A 593 -53.05 -24.75 -19.90
C LEU A 593 -52.65 -24.46 -21.36
N ASN A 594 -51.69 -25.29 -21.81
CA ASN A 594 -51.26 -25.60 -23.17
C ASN A 594 -50.24 -24.65 -23.82
N ASP A 595 -48.98 -25.09 -23.92
CA ASP A 595 -48.62 -25.75 -25.18
C ASP A 595 -47.42 -26.70 -25.04
N GLN A 596 -47.46 -27.72 -25.89
CA GLN A 596 -46.66 -28.93 -25.87
C GLN A 596 -45.61 -28.90 -26.99
N LYS A 597 -44.49 -29.61 -26.78
CA LYS A 597 -43.51 -30.14 -27.78
C LYS A 597 -42.36 -29.20 -28.19
N TYR A 598 -41.13 -29.56 -27.79
CA TYR A 598 -40.30 -30.44 -28.62
C TYR A 598 -39.15 -31.09 -27.81
N ARG A 599 -39.00 -32.40 -28.05
CA ARG A 599 -37.98 -33.33 -27.52
C ARG A 599 -36.56 -32.92 -27.90
N ARG A 600 -35.59 -33.21 -27.02
CA ARG A 600 -34.53 -34.22 -27.27
C ARG A 600 -33.74 -34.54 -25.99
N GLN A 601 -34.04 -35.70 -25.42
CA GLN A 601 -33.16 -36.42 -24.50
C GLN A 601 -31.92 -36.89 -25.27
N LYS A 602 -30.73 -36.60 -24.73
CA LYS A 602 -29.55 -37.46 -24.89
C LYS A 602 -28.96 -37.69 -23.51
N SER A 603 -29.09 -38.93 -23.07
CA SER A 603 -28.39 -39.54 -21.95
C SER A 603 -26.89 -39.55 -22.22
N TYR A 604 -26.09 -39.09 -21.26
CA TYR A 604 -24.70 -39.51 -21.15
C TYR A 604 -24.36 -39.80 -19.69
N ASP A 605 -23.65 -40.91 -19.52
CA ASP A 605 -23.23 -41.55 -18.29
C ASP A 605 -22.52 -40.60 -17.32
N ARG A 606 -23.03 -40.59 -16.08
CA ARG A 606 -22.32 -40.04 -14.92
C ARG A 606 -21.20 -40.98 -14.51
N ARG A 607 -19.95 -40.59 -14.78
CA ARG A 607 -18.84 -40.96 -13.89
C ARG A 607 -18.91 -40.05 -12.67
N VAL A 608 -19.28 -40.65 -11.55
CA VAL A 608 -19.20 -40.05 -10.21
C VAL A 608 -17.72 -39.97 -9.85
N VAL A 609 -17.18 -38.75 -9.77
CA VAL A 609 -15.94 -38.46 -9.03
C VAL A 609 -16.38 -37.82 -7.73
N HIS A 610 -16.02 -38.44 -6.61
CA HIS A 610 -16.36 -37.99 -5.27
C HIS A 610 -15.61 -36.67 -4.95
N GLU A 611 -16.36 -35.56 -4.91
CA GLU A 611 -15.98 -34.34 -4.21
C GLU A 611 -16.60 -34.34 -2.81
N GLU A 612 -15.85 -34.79 -1.80
CA GLU A 612 -16.14 -34.50 -0.40
C GLU A 612 -14.82 -34.23 0.32
N ASN A 613 -14.50 -32.96 0.59
CA ASN A 613 -13.48 -32.61 1.60
C ASN A 613 -13.64 -31.20 2.23
N TRP A 614 -14.80 -30.56 2.09
CA TRP A 614 -15.04 -29.22 2.67
C TRP A 614 -16.04 -29.18 3.82
N ARG A 615 -16.44 -30.34 4.34
CA ARG A 615 -17.29 -30.45 5.53
C ARG A 615 -16.90 -31.66 6.36
N LYS A 616 -16.01 -31.46 7.34
CA LYS A 616 -15.98 -32.16 8.64
C LYS A 616 -14.80 -31.63 9.46
N GLY A 617 -15.12 -30.93 10.55
CA GLY A 617 -14.18 -30.71 11.66
C GLY A 617 -13.81 -32.05 12.33
N PRO A 618 -12.75 -32.08 13.14
CA PRO A 618 -12.12 -33.33 13.55
C PRO A 618 -12.99 -34.08 14.56
N ARG A 619 -13.32 -35.34 14.23
CA ARG A 619 -13.67 -36.36 15.23
C ARG A 619 -12.38 -37.06 15.64
N GLU A 620 -12.20 -37.12 16.96
CA GLU A 620 -11.20 -37.94 17.63
C GLU A 620 -11.27 -39.40 17.15
N MET A 621 -10.10 -39.97 16.85
CA MET A 621 -9.90 -41.41 16.68
C MET A 621 -8.71 -41.79 17.54
N VAL A 622 -9.05 -42.36 18.70
CA VAL A 622 -8.18 -43.10 19.61
C VAL A 622 -7.73 -44.38 18.89
N GLY A 623 -6.42 -44.61 18.85
CA GLY A 623 -5.81 -45.87 18.42
C GLY A 623 -5.23 -46.62 19.61
N ASN A 624 -5.88 -47.74 19.98
CA ASN A 624 -5.40 -48.73 20.93
C ASN A 624 -4.08 -49.37 20.50
N LYS A 625 -3.18 -49.59 21.47
CA LYS A 625 -2.39 -50.83 21.59
C LYS A 625 -2.24 -51.21 23.07
N ASP A 626 -2.47 -52.50 23.31
CA ASP A 626 -2.49 -53.22 24.58
C ASP A 626 -1.19 -53.12 25.40
N TYR A 627 -1.31 -53.12 26.73
CA TYR A 627 -0.77 -54.13 27.67
C TYR A 627 -1.04 -53.68 29.13
N GLY A 628 -1.52 -54.59 29.99
CA GLY A 628 -1.23 -54.53 31.43
C GLY A 628 -2.40 -54.46 32.42
N ALA A 629 -2.91 -55.64 32.76
CA ALA A 629 -3.42 -56.10 34.06
C ALA A 629 -3.74 -55.11 35.22
N THR A 630 -4.97 -55.27 35.73
CA THR A 630 -5.40 -55.28 37.15
C THR A 630 -5.14 -54.05 38.04
N LYS A 631 -6.20 -53.35 38.44
CA LYS A 631 -6.81 -53.43 39.79
C LYS A 631 -8.04 -52.53 39.89
N ALA A 632 -9.10 -53.11 40.46
CA ALA A 632 -10.32 -52.43 40.83
C ALA A 632 -10.08 -51.48 42.02
N VAL A 633 -10.55 -50.24 41.90
CA VAL A 633 -10.91 -49.38 43.04
C VAL A 633 -12.19 -48.64 42.64
N THR A 634 -13.28 -49.04 43.28
CA THR A 634 -14.55 -48.32 43.37
C THR A 634 -14.35 -47.00 44.12
N PHE A 635 -14.92 -45.89 43.66
CA PHE A 635 -15.39 -44.83 44.56
C PHE A 635 -16.47 -43.98 43.88
N ASP A 636 -17.63 -43.94 44.53
CA ASP A 636 -18.78 -43.08 44.26
C ASP A 636 -18.43 -41.60 44.51
N GLY A 637 -19.05 -40.67 43.77
CA GLY A 637 -18.85 -39.24 44.01
C GLY A 637 -19.59 -38.31 43.04
N GLU A 638 -20.89 -38.14 43.30
CA GLU A 638 -21.72 -36.94 43.13
C GLU A 638 -21.28 -35.84 42.13
N PHE A 639 -22.08 -35.68 41.06
CA PHE A 639 -22.10 -34.49 40.22
C PHE A 639 -22.72 -33.31 40.97
N VAL A 640 -21.90 -32.32 41.32
CA VAL A 640 -22.35 -30.98 41.72
C VAL A 640 -22.34 -30.06 40.49
N HIS A 641 -23.52 -29.58 40.09
CA HIS A 641 -23.66 -28.43 39.21
C HIS A 641 -23.28 -27.13 39.95
N PRO A 642 -22.53 -26.21 39.33
CA PRO A 642 -22.58 -24.80 39.70
C PRO A 642 -23.45 -24.04 38.69
N SER A 643 -24.63 -23.69 39.15
CA SER A 643 -25.48 -22.63 38.63
C SER A 643 -24.83 -21.27 38.79
N SER A 644 -25.14 -20.40 37.82
CA SER A 644 -25.24 -18.93 37.91
C SER A 644 -23.99 -18.14 38.35
N ILE A 645 -23.25 -17.64 37.37
CA ILE A 645 -22.50 -16.37 37.54
C ILE A 645 -23.21 -15.26 36.77
N ASN A 646 -23.71 -14.33 37.57
CA ASN A 646 -24.14 -12.97 37.33
C ASN A 646 -23.77 -12.33 35.97
N ASN A 647 -24.77 -12.11 35.13
CA ASN A 647 -24.76 -11.10 34.07
C ASN A 647 -25.00 -9.72 34.70
N ASN A 648 -23.94 -9.06 35.15
CA ASN A 648 -24.00 -7.64 35.53
C ASN A 648 -22.67 -6.92 35.22
N TYR A 649 -22.22 -7.01 33.97
CA TYR A 649 -21.23 -6.10 33.38
C TYR A 649 -21.60 -5.81 31.92
N LYS A 650 -22.80 -5.26 31.70
CA LYS A 650 -23.16 -4.58 30.45
C LYS A 650 -23.39 -3.11 30.78
N ASN A 651 -22.77 -2.21 30.01
CA ASN A 651 -22.93 -0.74 30.01
C ASN A 651 -21.89 0.18 30.67
N LYS A 652 -20.62 -0.21 30.88
CA LYS A 652 -19.58 0.82 31.17
C LYS A 652 -18.26 0.78 30.37
N ASN A 653 -17.99 -0.21 29.51
CA ASN A 653 -16.76 -0.26 28.71
C ASN A 653 -16.93 -0.15 27.18
N LEU A 654 -18.10 0.24 26.69
CA LEU A 654 -18.39 0.33 25.24
C LEU A 654 -18.01 1.66 24.58
N LYS A 655 -17.21 2.51 25.26
CA LYS A 655 -16.63 3.74 24.67
C LYS A 655 -15.15 3.63 24.30
N ASN A 656 -14.51 2.47 24.54
CA ASN A 656 -13.06 2.28 24.38
C ASN A 656 -12.67 1.41 23.17
N CYS A 657 -13.56 1.21 22.19
CA CYS A 657 -13.26 0.52 20.93
C CYS A 657 -12.88 1.49 19.79
N GLU A 658 -12.72 2.76 20.11
CA GLU A 658 -12.34 3.80 19.17
C GLU A 658 -10.80 3.87 19.06
N ARG A 659 -10.31 3.77 17.81
CA ARG A 659 -9.15 4.53 17.27
C ARG A 659 -7.87 3.82 16.87
N ASN A 660 -7.81 2.48 16.82
CA ASN A 660 -6.61 1.85 16.23
C ASN A 660 -6.84 1.36 14.81
N TRP A 661 -5.73 0.98 14.18
CA TRP A 661 -5.60 0.30 12.87
C TRP A 661 -5.20 1.19 11.70
N ARG A 662 -3.95 1.64 11.69
CA ARG A 662 -3.23 1.98 10.45
C ARG A 662 -1.96 1.15 10.30
N THR A 663 -2.13 -0.18 10.17
CA THR A 663 -1.07 -1.05 9.62
C THR A 663 -1.61 -1.93 8.49
N GLY A 664 -2.24 -1.32 7.49
CA GLY A 664 -1.95 -1.79 6.13
C GLY A 664 -0.47 -1.48 5.81
N PRO A 665 0.18 -2.18 4.87
CA PRO A 665 1.32 -1.55 4.23
C PRO A 665 0.84 -0.19 3.73
N ARG A 666 1.48 0.90 4.15
CA ARG A 666 1.53 2.07 3.27
C ARG A 666 2.50 1.64 2.18
N ASP A 667 1.93 1.27 1.04
CA ASP A 667 2.65 1.04 -0.20
C ASP A 667 3.10 2.38 -0.83
N PHE A 668 3.36 3.43 -0.04
CA PHE A 668 3.34 4.80 -0.53
C PHE A 668 4.50 5.59 0.08
N GLY A 669 5.62 5.65 -0.65
CA GLY A 669 6.71 6.59 -0.39
C GLY A 669 6.39 7.95 -0.99
N GLN A 670 6.56 9.02 -0.22
CA GLN A 670 6.54 10.39 -0.72
C GLN A 670 7.94 10.80 -1.16
N SER A 671 8.04 11.49 -2.31
CA SER A 671 9.21 12.28 -2.71
C SER A 671 8.92 13.76 -2.52
N VAL A 672 9.85 14.47 -1.89
CA VAL A 672 9.80 15.92 -1.63
C VAL A 672 9.80 16.70 -2.95
N ALA A 673 8.88 17.66 -3.09
CA ALA A 673 8.84 18.61 -4.19
C ALA A 673 10.01 19.60 -4.09
N GLN A 674 10.80 19.70 -5.16
CA GLN A 674 11.80 20.76 -5.34
C GLN A 674 11.11 22.03 -5.85
N ASN A 675 11.40 23.15 -5.17
CA ASN A 675 10.97 24.49 -5.54
C ASN A 675 11.54 24.90 -6.90
N TYR A 676 10.68 25.30 -7.83
CA TYR A 676 11.04 26.12 -8.97
C TYR A 676 10.69 27.58 -8.66
N ASP A 677 11.70 28.39 -8.32
CA ASP A 677 11.59 29.84 -8.33
C ASP A 677 11.60 30.34 -9.78
N ARG A 678 10.52 31.02 -10.18
CA ARG A 678 10.50 31.89 -11.36
C ARG A 678 10.43 33.34 -10.93
N ASN A 679 11.57 34.01 -11.09
CA ASN A 679 11.70 35.46 -11.15
C ASN A 679 10.85 36.05 -12.30
N THR A 680 10.00 37.02 -11.98
CA THR A 680 9.60 38.09 -12.91
C THR A 680 9.56 39.42 -12.17
N ASN A 681 10.46 40.32 -12.57
CA ASN A 681 10.49 41.75 -12.26
C ASN A 681 9.29 42.48 -12.87
N SER A 682 8.68 43.43 -12.14
CA SER A 682 8.43 44.82 -12.56
C SER A 682 7.37 45.48 -11.64
N VAL A 683 7.71 46.46 -10.80
CA VAL A 683 7.68 47.93 -11.03
C VAL A 683 6.42 48.62 -10.48
N SER A 684 6.64 49.52 -9.49
CA SER A 684 5.89 50.75 -9.11
C SER A 684 4.41 50.64 -8.70
N SER A 685 3.82 51.44 -7.81
CA SER A 685 4.19 52.57 -6.95
C SER A 685 2.92 52.97 -6.16
N ASP A 686 3.14 53.60 -4.99
CA ASP A 686 2.31 54.62 -4.34
C ASP A 686 0.99 54.30 -3.60
N ASN A 687 1.08 54.48 -2.27
CA ASN A 687 0.25 55.33 -1.40
C ASN A 687 -1.28 55.19 -1.39
N LEU A 688 -1.85 54.89 -0.21
CA LEU A 688 -2.61 55.86 0.60
C LEU A 688 -3.07 55.29 1.96
N ASN A 689 -2.79 56.08 3.00
CA ASN A 689 -3.32 56.01 4.37
C ASN A 689 -4.84 56.26 4.42
N LEU A 690 -5.56 55.65 5.38
CA LEU A 690 -6.66 56.32 6.10
C LEU A 690 -7.08 55.61 7.41
N ASN A 691 -6.54 56.16 8.51
CA ASN A 691 -7.14 56.53 9.80
C ASN A 691 -8.25 55.74 10.53
N GLN A 692 -7.94 55.59 11.83
CA GLN A 692 -8.74 55.44 13.04
C GLN A 692 -9.96 56.38 13.17
N ILE A 693 -10.84 56.09 14.15
CA ILE A 693 -11.50 57.02 15.13
C ILE A 693 -12.42 56.13 16.02
N ASN A 694 -12.48 56.18 17.36
CA ASN A 694 -12.93 57.23 18.32
C ASN A 694 -12.63 56.71 19.76
N SER A 695 -12.54 57.46 20.86
CA SER A 695 -12.84 58.86 21.19
C SER A 695 -12.21 59.21 22.55
N LYS A 696 -11.82 60.48 22.70
CA LYS A 696 -11.24 61.09 23.91
C LYS A 696 -12.29 61.57 24.93
N SER A 697 -11.74 61.81 26.11
CA SER A 697 -12.22 62.47 27.32
C SER A 697 -12.56 63.96 27.19
N THR A 698 -13.26 64.44 28.22
CA THR A 698 -13.71 65.79 28.57
C THR A 698 -12.60 66.80 28.93
N ASP A 699 -12.78 68.01 28.42
CA ASP A 699 -12.62 69.36 29.00
C ASP A 699 -11.32 69.89 29.68
N ARG A 700 -10.85 71.01 29.06
CA ARG A 700 -10.50 72.34 29.62
C ARG A 700 -9.05 72.79 29.91
N TYR A 701 -8.70 73.84 29.13
CA TYR A 701 -8.03 75.13 29.46
C TYR A 701 -6.48 75.31 29.48
N THR A 702 -6.09 76.37 28.75
CA THR A 702 -4.98 77.36 28.87
C THR A 702 -3.51 77.06 28.49
N ARG A 703 -3.12 77.63 27.34
CA ARG A 703 -2.14 78.74 27.07
C ARG A 703 -0.63 78.64 27.44
N LYS A 704 0.19 79.09 26.46
CA LYS A 704 1.55 79.71 26.50
C LYS A 704 2.73 78.78 26.81
N GLU A 705 3.96 78.96 26.34
CA GLU A 705 4.66 79.75 25.30
C GLU A 705 6.12 79.21 25.32
N GLN A 706 6.82 79.33 24.20
CA GLN A 706 8.27 79.63 24.09
C GLN A 706 9.40 78.59 24.35
N HIS A 707 10.18 78.45 23.26
CA HIS A 707 11.63 78.66 23.11
C HIS A 707 12.66 77.52 23.28
N ASN A 708 13.47 77.43 22.21
CA ASN A 708 14.94 77.37 22.16
C ASN A 708 15.61 76.00 22.41
N ASN A 709 16.73 75.64 21.78
CA ASN A 709 17.47 76.08 20.59
C ASN A 709 18.67 75.10 20.44
N SER A 710 19.44 75.28 19.36
CA SER A 710 20.81 74.80 19.10
C SER A 710 20.95 73.35 18.58
N ALA A 711 21.38 73.06 17.34
CA ALA A 711 22.46 73.54 16.46
C ALA A 711 23.80 72.80 16.64
N SER A 712 24.26 72.12 15.60
CA SER A 712 25.49 72.43 14.82
C SER A 712 25.93 71.21 13.99
N TRP A 713 26.10 71.25 12.66
CA TRP A 713 26.96 71.99 11.71
C TRP A 713 28.04 71.06 11.10
N ARG A 714 27.89 70.79 9.79
CA ARG A 714 28.87 70.62 8.68
C ARG A 714 30.01 69.57 8.86
N THR A 715 30.49 68.86 7.82
CA THR A 715 31.05 69.36 6.55
C THR A 715 31.21 68.22 5.51
N ARG A 716 31.07 68.58 4.23
CA ARG A 716 31.44 67.90 2.97
C ARG A 716 32.96 68.11 2.66
N PRO A 717 33.55 67.75 1.49
CA PRO A 717 33.30 66.71 0.46
C PRO A 717 34.64 66.06 -0.08
N GLU A 718 34.57 65.41 -1.27
CA GLU A 718 35.65 65.17 -2.27
C GLU A 718 36.57 63.94 -2.09
N ASN A 719 37.06 63.21 -3.10
CA ASN A 719 36.79 63.03 -4.54
C ASN A 719 37.71 61.89 -5.06
N LEU A 720 37.40 61.34 -6.25
CA LEU A 720 38.31 60.67 -7.22
C LEU A 720 38.84 59.24 -7.00
N GLY A 721 38.78 58.44 -8.09
CA GLY A 721 39.89 57.55 -8.47
C GLY A 721 39.58 56.18 -9.08
N ARG A 722 39.43 56.14 -10.42
CA ARG A 722 39.47 54.92 -11.25
C ARG A 722 40.82 54.18 -11.18
N ARG A 723 40.84 52.84 -11.38
CA ARG A 723 41.68 52.06 -12.35
C ARG A 723 41.50 50.54 -12.13
N SER A 724 40.97 49.80 -13.12
CA SER A 724 41.65 48.93 -14.13
C SER A 724 42.06 47.54 -13.61
N ILE A 725 41.37 46.46 -14.04
CA ILE A 725 41.79 45.46 -15.05
C ILE A 725 42.98 44.57 -14.63
N SER A 726 42.71 43.31 -14.27
CA SER A 726 43.02 42.06 -15.02
C SER A 726 43.31 40.87 -14.09
N GLN A 727 42.82 39.72 -14.55
CA GLN A 727 43.04 38.32 -14.13
C GLN A 727 42.44 37.87 -12.79
#